data_AF-A0A4D8PW86-F1
#
_entry.id   AF-A0A4D8PW86-F1
#
_cell.length_a   1.000
_cell.length_b   1.000
_cell.length_c   1.000
_cell.angle_alpha   90.00
_cell.angle_beta   90.00
_cell.angle_gamma   90.00
#
_symmetry.space_group_name_H-M   'P 1'
#
loop_
_entity.id
_entity.type
_entity.pdbx_description
1 polymer ?
#
loop_
_entity_poly.entity_id
_entity_poly.type
_entity_poly.pdbx_seq_one_letter_code
_entity_poly.pdbx_strand_id
1 'polypeptide(L)'
;MSELDDALYRAGRYNNAPYHAETNPYGHTGKGGTLANWVRSLTDGVTIWNAMAALYNSINFVAERAAVAEIYRRCQDLVPQITTGSTSALNFPSADKLLASASDVVAVYAYDTRLDDRLASGGRWNEPGRCAHLSWHAETLGTSTRGIKRDFPLVALLVLRSTSLIIYDALDLDPTTGGPRMWMVFPAPTSSSRNILGISNTGSRTFTTTAALNGRLYVGGTDWLCEVNFATDRALFRTSSDVFSGWIPGTIAQRAAGLGVSSPMAGAAIAGIPVNFVRPRVQPGAPLDQAGLPIPTIAAATDGGFSVVHPTGLVANITGGAYTGVAFFGAHRLCAFLAGSDQRFEVGPLPYASVDRAAWRQGFYNNGAGAKLLAHIGGTATAVAPGALGTSTGVSMLVEDEANPANGLIAHIATSFATGWLPGDIRLAALCDATTGSITGSGDLIVNGRFDAGLSGWVASGNAAWVGGVAQFGGAAYGGIEQALTTVVGQTYLVPVTVGGGPVTVSVGTVAGATDVYPATNLPVGAQAIQFTATRTTTYLKFYKGSTTPAGTVDEVSCRLAVADRSYKGKGTAIYGTPQRNPVATGAEVVLWSGWASDAYLEQPYNSDLDVGTGDFWVALWTTATTGSLIERGTSGLPTGLVRLAAFGGSYQFTIVDSATASGGVTSATPTLLVAQRVGGVLELWVNDTRVGSATGPAINTNLAGAVMRIGCAIGGSSPASGGITMVRWGAGALSPAQIRRIFRDEVRLMRPDAKCLLAGSNTVTALDRDPLTDRLLVCTGAGSNIFRDLNRAAYHSTSTITSTTSNSHKAGSLRGGTLLLGTAAQAAVLIDALGGKEAILAGGPRPVGGGFTARGVTTDATPLDLAPRVYIGERETVLVEVRIVGRVYGGVDTERLVYVRKATVYRDAGGAVTLQGSVQTIGTDTEVTSTADANLQLDTISQTVSVRVTGVSGKRISWSAVVAVTRISEEATYVA
;
A
#
# COMPACT_ATOMS: atom_id res chain seq x y z
N MET A 1 -11.73 -71.73 51.57
CA MET A 1 -12.59 -70.52 51.50
C MET A 1 -11.69 -69.33 51.79
N SER A 2 -11.76 -68.28 50.98
CA SER A 2 -11.09 -67.03 51.34
C SER A 2 -11.72 -66.47 52.62
N GLU A 3 -10.99 -65.62 53.37
CA GLU A 3 -11.50 -65.01 54.59
C GLU A 3 -12.82 -64.24 54.35
N LEU A 4 -13.01 -63.73 53.11
CA LEU A 4 -14.25 -63.14 52.63
C LEU A 4 -15.38 -64.17 52.43
N ASP A 5 -15.10 -65.32 51.82
CA ASP A 5 -16.12 -66.37 51.61
C ASP A 5 -16.63 -66.89 52.96
N ASP A 6 -15.73 -67.04 53.92
CA ASP A 6 -16.04 -67.50 55.28
C ASP A 6 -16.80 -66.41 56.06
N ALA A 7 -16.44 -65.13 55.90
CA ALA A 7 -17.20 -64.01 56.46
C ALA A 7 -18.61 -63.87 55.86
N LEU A 8 -18.77 -64.02 54.54
CA LEU A 8 -20.08 -64.02 53.86
C LEU A 8 -20.96 -65.19 54.32
N TYR A 9 -20.35 -66.38 54.45
CA TYR A 9 -21.03 -67.57 54.92
C TYR A 9 -21.55 -67.42 56.35
N ARG A 10 -20.76 -66.81 57.26
CA ARG A 10 -21.19 -66.50 58.62
C ARG A 10 -22.23 -65.37 58.66
N ALA A 11 -22.00 -64.30 57.91
CA ALA A 11 -22.88 -63.13 57.84
C ALA A 11 -24.32 -63.51 57.49
N GLY A 12 -24.51 -64.39 56.50
CA GLY A 12 -25.83 -64.85 56.06
C GLY A 12 -26.56 -65.76 57.04
N ARG A 13 -25.94 -66.15 58.16
CA ARG A 13 -26.52 -67.09 59.14
C ARG A 13 -26.74 -66.49 60.53
N TYR A 14 -26.23 -65.28 60.77
CA TYR A 14 -26.52 -64.55 62.02
C TYR A 14 -28.02 -64.31 62.17
N ASN A 15 -28.54 -64.63 63.35
CA ASN A 15 -29.96 -64.52 63.65
C ASN A 15 -30.22 -64.12 65.10
N ASN A 16 -31.40 -63.57 65.36
CA ASN A 16 -31.79 -63.07 66.69
C ASN A 16 -32.17 -64.17 67.69
N ALA A 17 -32.03 -65.45 67.34
CA ALA A 17 -32.33 -66.55 68.24
C ALA A 17 -31.15 -66.83 69.21
N PRO A 18 -31.38 -67.59 70.30
CA PRO A 18 -30.32 -67.92 71.25
C PRO A 18 -29.18 -68.71 70.60
N TYR A 19 -27.95 -68.45 71.02
CA TYR A 19 -26.78 -69.22 70.56
C TYR A 19 -26.84 -70.64 71.13
N HIS A 20 -26.68 -71.63 70.26
CA HIS A 20 -26.49 -73.02 70.63
C HIS A 20 -25.36 -73.63 69.81
N ALA A 21 -24.32 -74.15 70.45
CA ALA A 21 -23.08 -74.53 69.78
C ALA A 21 -23.27 -75.58 68.66
N GLU A 22 -24.25 -76.47 68.82
CA GLU A 22 -24.49 -77.58 67.88
C GLU A 22 -25.62 -77.33 66.89
N THR A 23 -26.56 -76.43 67.21
CA THR A 23 -27.83 -76.28 66.46
C THR A 23 -28.07 -74.86 65.96
N ASN A 24 -27.48 -73.85 66.59
CA ASN A 24 -27.53 -72.45 66.15
C ASN A 24 -26.27 -71.67 66.58
N PRO A 25 -25.10 -71.96 65.99
CA PRO A 25 -23.84 -71.32 66.36
C PRO A 25 -23.74 -69.84 65.94
N TYR A 26 -24.80 -69.27 65.35
CA TYR A 26 -24.86 -67.88 64.87
C TYR A 26 -25.96 -67.06 65.56
N GLY A 27 -26.52 -67.57 66.66
CA GLY A 27 -27.48 -66.84 67.50
C GLY A 27 -26.84 -65.70 68.30
N HIS A 28 -27.54 -64.56 68.41
CA HIS A 28 -26.99 -63.38 69.09
C HIS A 28 -27.07 -63.43 70.62
N THR A 29 -27.89 -64.28 71.24
CA THR A 29 -28.07 -64.30 72.72
C THR A 29 -27.61 -65.63 73.33
N GLY A 30 -26.42 -65.68 73.93
CA GLY A 30 -25.91 -66.87 74.61
C GLY A 30 -24.45 -66.77 75.09
N LYS A 31 -23.82 -67.91 75.42
CA LYS A 31 -22.58 -67.95 76.22
C LYS A 31 -21.41 -67.25 75.51
N GLY A 32 -20.98 -66.13 76.09
CA GLY A 32 -20.09 -65.11 75.50
C GLY A 32 -20.67 -63.69 75.61
N GLY A 33 -22.00 -63.58 75.75
CA GLY A 33 -22.75 -62.33 75.90
C GLY A 33 -23.19 -61.76 74.55
N THR A 34 -24.36 -61.13 74.51
CA THR A 34 -24.96 -60.55 73.29
C THR A 34 -24.00 -59.60 72.58
N LEU A 35 -23.22 -58.86 73.36
CA LEU A 35 -22.23 -57.92 72.86
C LEU A 35 -21.11 -58.59 72.07
N ALA A 36 -20.58 -59.75 72.52
CA ALA A 36 -19.47 -60.42 71.86
C ALA A 36 -19.88 -61.03 70.50
N ASN A 37 -21.08 -61.61 70.42
CA ASN A 37 -21.60 -62.17 69.17
C ASN A 37 -22.03 -61.08 68.19
N TRP A 38 -22.52 -59.94 68.69
CA TRP A 38 -22.80 -58.77 67.87
C TRP A 38 -21.52 -58.12 67.32
N VAL A 39 -20.45 -58.05 68.13
CA VAL A 39 -19.12 -57.60 67.69
C VAL A 39 -18.54 -58.51 66.60
N ARG A 40 -18.70 -59.83 66.71
CA ARG A 40 -18.29 -60.77 65.63
C ARG A 40 -19.04 -60.52 64.32
N SER A 41 -20.35 -60.36 64.38
CA SER A 41 -21.18 -60.05 63.21
C SER A 41 -20.80 -58.71 62.56
N LEU A 42 -20.55 -57.68 63.36
CA LEU A 42 -20.02 -56.41 62.88
C LEU A 42 -18.62 -56.54 62.26
N THR A 43 -17.74 -57.35 62.86
CA THR A 43 -16.39 -57.57 62.35
C THR A 43 -16.45 -58.24 60.97
N ASP A 44 -17.30 -59.27 60.81
CA ASP A 44 -17.53 -59.91 59.51
C ASP A 44 -18.14 -58.92 58.50
N GLY A 45 -19.06 -58.05 58.93
CA GLY A 45 -19.62 -56.98 58.10
C GLY A 45 -18.59 -55.95 57.64
N VAL A 46 -17.66 -55.56 58.52
CA VAL A 46 -16.52 -54.67 58.18
C VAL A 46 -15.58 -55.34 57.20
N THR A 47 -15.28 -56.63 57.37
CA THR A 47 -14.46 -57.41 56.45
C THR A 47 -15.08 -57.48 55.05
N ILE A 48 -16.39 -57.69 54.95
CA ILE A 48 -17.13 -57.68 53.67
C ILE A 48 -17.10 -56.28 53.04
N TRP A 49 -17.37 -55.23 53.81
CA TRP A 49 -17.36 -53.86 53.33
C TRP A 49 -15.98 -53.44 52.77
N ASN A 50 -14.91 -53.76 53.51
CA ASN A 50 -13.54 -53.47 53.09
C ASN A 50 -13.17 -54.23 51.80
N ALA A 51 -13.61 -55.48 51.65
CA ALA A 51 -13.39 -56.25 50.43
C ALA A 51 -14.17 -55.66 49.23
N MET A 52 -15.41 -55.21 49.43
CA MET A 52 -16.18 -54.53 48.38
C MET A 52 -15.55 -53.20 47.99
N ALA A 53 -15.06 -52.41 48.96
CA ALA A 53 -14.34 -51.16 48.68
C ALA A 53 -13.04 -51.39 47.88
N ALA A 54 -12.29 -52.45 48.21
CA ALA A 54 -11.10 -52.84 47.46
C ALA A 54 -11.43 -53.26 46.02
N LEU A 55 -12.51 -54.02 45.82
CA LEU A 55 -13.02 -54.39 44.49
C LEU A 55 -13.43 -53.15 43.68
N TYR A 56 -14.18 -52.22 44.27
CA TYR A 56 -14.54 -50.95 43.61
C TYR A 56 -13.31 -50.14 43.19
N ASN A 57 -12.30 -50.03 44.05
CA ASN A 57 -11.05 -49.34 43.70
C ASN A 57 -10.29 -50.04 42.57
N SER A 58 -10.28 -51.38 42.54
CA SER A 58 -9.66 -52.13 41.45
C SER A 58 -10.38 -51.95 40.11
N ILE A 59 -11.72 -51.86 40.11
CA ILE A 59 -12.52 -51.61 38.92
C ILE A 59 -12.26 -50.20 38.38
N ASN A 60 -12.23 -49.19 39.25
CA ASN A 60 -11.90 -47.82 38.87
C ASN A 60 -10.48 -47.72 38.28
N PHE A 61 -9.50 -48.40 38.90
CA PHE A 61 -8.13 -48.43 38.39
C PHE A 61 -8.01 -49.10 37.01
N VAL A 62 -8.76 -50.17 36.75
CA VAL A 62 -8.79 -50.82 35.43
C VAL A 62 -9.46 -49.95 34.37
N ALA A 63 -10.54 -49.24 34.72
CA ALA A 63 -11.20 -48.29 33.83
C ALA A 63 -10.29 -47.10 33.47
N GLU A 64 -9.55 -46.57 34.46
CA GLU A 64 -8.55 -45.53 34.24
C GLU A 64 -7.39 -46.03 33.36
N ARG A 65 -6.89 -47.26 33.59
CA ARG A 65 -5.85 -47.87 32.73
C ARG A 65 -6.32 -48.06 31.29
N ALA A 66 -7.58 -48.44 31.08
CA ALA A 66 -8.15 -48.57 29.74
C ALA A 66 -8.30 -47.21 29.04
N ALA A 67 -8.71 -46.17 29.77
CA ALA A 67 -8.77 -44.80 29.25
C ALA A 67 -7.37 -44.27 28.89
N VAL A 68 -6.36 -44.49 29.75
CA VAL A 68 -4.96 -44.12 29.50
C VAL A 68 -4.40 -44.90 28.31
N ALA A 69 -4.71 -46.19 28.17
CA ALA A 69 -4.28 -47.00 27.03
C ALA A 69 -4.91 -46.52 25.70
N GLU A 70 -6.18 -46.11 25.72
CA GLU A 70 -6.85 -45.53 24.53
C GLU A 70 -6.30 -44.14 24.19
N ILE A 71 -6.01 -43.30 25.18
CA ILE A 71 -5.31 -42.02 24.97
C ILE A 71 -3.93 -42.26 24.38
N TYR A 72 -3.17 -43.21 24.94
CA TYR A 72 -1.84 -43.57 24.45
C TYR A 72 -1.88 -44.12 23.02
N ARG A 73 -2.84 -44.98 22.69
CA ARG A 73 -3.07 -45.49 21.33
C ARG A 73 -3.39 -44.36 20.36
N ARG A 74 -4.27 -43.42 20.73
CA ARG A 74 -4.57 -42.23 19.90
C ARG A 74 -3.35 -41.33 19.73
N CYS A 75 -2.53 -41.15 20.78
CA CYS A 75 -1.27 -40.45 20.67
C CYS A 75 -0.30 -41.17 19.72
N GLN A 76 -0.20 -42.50 19.78
CA GLN A 76 0.62 -43.30 18.89
C GLN A 76 0.10 -43.31 17.43
N ASP A 77 -1.21 -43.18 17.21
CA ASP A 77 -1.79 -43.01 15.86
C ASP A 77 -1.50 -41.60 15.28
N LEU A 78 -1.38 -40.58 16.15
CA LEU A 78 -1.08 -39.19 15.78
C LEU A 78 0.42 -38.94 15.54
N VAL A 79 1.32 -39.63 16.26
CA VAL A 79 2.77 -39.44 16.16
C VAL A 79 3.32 -39.68 14.73
N PRO A 80 2.92 -40.72 13.98
CA PRO A 80 3.33 -40.92 12.59
C PRO A 80 2.87 -39.82 11.63
N GLN A 81 1.80 -39.08 11.97
CA GLN A 81 1.34 -37.92 11.20
C GLN A 81 2.22 -36.69 11.42
N ILE A 82 3.05 -36.69 12.46
CA ILE A 82 4.01 -35.64 12.80
C ILE A 82 5.40 -36.13 12.40
N THR A 83 5.77 -35.96 11.13
CA THR A 83 7.12 -36.33 10.67
C THR A 83 8.16 -35.36 11.23
N THR A 84 9.01 -35.84 12.14
CA THR A 84 10.12 -35.05 12.70
C THR A 84 11.12 -34.71 11.58
N GLY A 85 11.28 -33.41 11.28
CA GLY A 85 12.14 -32.92 10.20
C GLY A 85 11.41 -32.51 8.91
N SER A 86 10.09 -32.70 8.81
CA SER A 86 9.27 -32.12 7.73
C SER A 86 8.81 -30.72 8.11
N THR A 87 9.30 -29.69 7.42
CA THR A 87 8.72 -28.33 7.51
C THR A 87 7.28 -28.29 6.99
N SER A 88 6.85 -29.28 6.21
CA SER A 88 5.52 -29.32 5.60
C SER A 88 4.39 -29.62 6.60
N ALA A 89 4.66 -30.32 7.70
CA ALA A 89 3.65 -30.63 8.73
C ALA A 89 3.35 -29.45 9.69
N LEU A 90 4.18 -28.41 9.66
CA LEU A 90 3.98 -27.20 10.47
C LEU A 90 3.44 -26.02 9.63
N ASN A 91 3.35 -26.15 8.31
CA ASN A 91 2.87 -25.05 7.47
C ASN A 91 1.36 -24.88 7.60
N PHE A 92 0.92 -23.65 7.82
CA PHE A 92 -0.48 -23.32 7.63
C PHE A 92 -0.76 -23.42 6.12
N PRO A 93 -1.71 -24.27 5.68
CA PRO A 93 -1.88 -24.54 4.27
C PRO A 93 -2.37 -23.28 3.54
N SER A 94 -1.97 -23.15 2.27
CA SER A 94 -2.54 -22.12 1.40
C SER A 94 -4.04 -22.35 1.22
N ALA A 95 -4.81 -21.27 1.11
CA ALA A 95 -6.24 -21.35 0.82
C ALA A 95 -6.57 -20.55 -0.43
N ASP A 96 -7.31 -21.15 -1.37
CA ASP A 96 -7.98 -20.47 -2.48
C ASP A 96 -9.45 -20.86 -2.41
N LYS A 97 -10.28 -20.00 -1.81
CA LYS A 97 -11.64 -20.35 -1.41
C LYS A 97 -12.64 -19.22 -1.59
N LEU A 98 -13.84 -19.61 -2.02
CA LEU A 98 -15.02 -18.75 -2.03
C LEU A 98 -15.54 -18.63 -0.60
N LEU A 99 -15.69 -17.41 -0.10
CA LEU A 99 -16.26 -17.15 1.22
C LEU A 99 -17.76 -16.85 1.12
N ALA A 100 -18.19 -16.16 0.07
CA ALA A 100 -19.59 -15.87 -0.17
C ALA A 100 -19.87 -15.85 -1.67
N SER A 101 -20.96 -16.50 -2.09
CA SER A 101 -21.52 -16.38 -3.44
C SER A 101 -22.74 -15.47 -3.37
N ALA A 102 -22.52 -14.16 -3.45
CA ALA A 102 -23.58 -13.18 -3.31
C ALA A 102 -23.32 -11.96 -4.20
N SER A 103 -24.33 -11.53 -4.95
CA SER A 103 -24.20 -10.39 -5.87
C SER A 103 -24.19 -9.03 -5.19
N ASP A 104 -24.44 -9.01 -3.88
CA ASP A 104 -24.55 -7.83 -3.07
C ASP A 104 -23.32 -7.58 -2.17
N VAL A 105 -22.17 -8.18 -2.49
CA VAL A 105 -20.89 -7.85 -1.85
C VAL A 105 -20.49 -6.42 -2.24
N VAL A 106 -20.30 -5.56 -1.23
CA VAL A 106 -20.01 -4.13 -1.43
C VAL A 106 -18.55 -3.81 -1.15
N ALA A 107 -18.02 -4.32 -0.03
CA ALA A 107 -16.64 -4.07 0.38
C ALA A 107 -16.06 -5.30 1.09
N VAL A 108 -14.73 -5.39 1.09
CA VAL A 108 -14.00 -6.41 1.83
C VAL A 108 -12.80 -5.78 2.54
N TYR A 109 -12.43 -6.31 3.70
CA TYR A 109 -11.26 -5.85 4.43
C TYR A 109 -10.62 -7.00 5.19
N ALA A 110 -9.31 -7.19 5.02
CA ALA A 110 -8.54 -8.13 5.83
C ALA A 110 -8.00 -7.37 7.05
N TYR A 111 -8.40 -7.81 8.24
CA TYR A 111 -8.01 -7.21 9.50
C TYR A 111 -7.03 -8.12 10.24
N ASP A 112 -5.76 -7.76 10.19
CA ASP A 112 -4.70 -8.46 10.90
C ASP A 112 -4.43 -7.77 12.26
N THR A 113 -5.00 -8.33 13.33
CA THR A 113 -4.84 -7.82 14.71
C THR A 113 -3.40 -7.94 15.22
N ARG A 114 -2.52 -8.67 14.53
CA ARG A 114 -1.09 -8.71 14.85
C ARG A 114 -0.43 -7.36 14.61
N LEU A 115 -1.04 -6.51 13.79
CA LEU A 115 -0.64 -5.14 13.47
C LEU A 115 -1.23 -4.10 14.41
N ASP A 116 -2.14 -4.50 15.30
CA ASP A 116 -2.66 -3.59 16.31
C ASP A 116 -1.57 -3.25 17.33
N ASP A 117 -1.74 -2.10 17.95
CA ASP A 117 -0.91 -1.69 19.08
C ASP A 117 -1.00 -2.71 20.23
N ARG A 118 0.14 -2.93 20.88
CA ARG A 118 0.21 -3.77 22.07
C ARG A 118 -0.28 -2.99 23.28
N LEU A 119 -0.92 -3.71 24.20
CA LEU A 119 -1.26 -3.18 25.51
C LEU A 119 0.03 -2.89 26.31
N ALA A 120 -0.09 -2.09 27.37
CA ALA A 120 1.05 -1.82 28.28
C ALA A 120 1.68 -3.11 28.86
N SER A 121 0.87 -4.17 28.99
CA SER A 121 1.32 -5.51 29.40
C SER A 121 2.10 -6.29 28.32
N GLY A 122 2.30 -5.74 27.12
CA GLY A 122 2.93 -6.39 25.97
C GLY A 122 2.01 -7.33 25.19
N GLY A 123 0.87 -7.71 25.77
CA GLY A 123 -0.12 -8.58 25.15
C GLY A 123 -1.02 -7.89 24.11
N ARG A 124 -1.74 -8.67 23.32
CA ARG A 124 -2.81 -8.16 22.43
C ARG A 124 -4.13 -8.04 23.18
N TRP A 125 -5.03 -7.21 22.66
CA TRP A 125 -6.38 -7.08 23.21
C TRP A 125 -7.22 -8.35 23.05
N ASN A 126 -6.99 -9.12 21.99
CA ASN A 126 -7.70 -10.36 21.66
C ASN A 126 -6.93 -11.63 22.06
N GLU A 127 -6.00 -11.56 23.02
CA GLU A 127 -5.39 -12.80 23.55
C GLU A 127 -6.45 -13.69 24.19
N PRO A 128 -6.30 -15.04 24.08
CA PRO A 128 -7.26 -15.98 24.62
C PRO A 128 -7.66 -15.67 26.07
N GLY A 129 -8.96 -15.57 26.31
CA GLY A 129 -9.53 -15.32 27.64
C GLY A 129 -9.52 -13.85 28.11
N ARG A 130 -8.80 -12.92 27.47
CA ARG A 130 -8.85 -11.49 27.87
C ARG A 130 -10.24 -10.89 27.69
N CYS A 131 -10.92 -11.26 26.62
CA CYS A 131 -12.27 -10.80 26.30
C CYS A 131 -13.37 -11.60 27.00
N ALA A 132 -13.04 -12.47 27.97
CA ALA A 132 -14.01 -13.36 28.60
C ALA A 132 -15.13 -12.64 29.35
N HIS A 133 -14.91 -11.38 29.72
CA HIS A 133 -15.88 -10.51 30.40
C HIS A 133 -16.82 -9.76 29.44
N LEU A 134 -16.63 -9.89 28.12
CA LEU A 134 -17.42 -9.18 27.10
C LEU A 134 -18.59 -10.03 26.60
N SER A 135 -19.71 -9.40 26.21
CA SER A 135 -20.94 -10.12 25.90
C SER A 135 -20.78 -11.13 24.75
N TRP A 136 -20.06 -10.74 23.71
CA TRP A 136 -19.88 -11.54 22.50
C TRP A 136 -19.01 -12.80 22.71
N HIS A 137 -18.22 -12.81 23.78
CA HIS A 137 -17.44 -13.98 24.18
C HIS A 137 -18.32 -15.03 24.88
N ALA A 138 -19.35 -14.59 25.61
CA ALA A 138 -20.25 -15.46 26.38
C ALA A 138 -21.37 -16.12 25.55
N GLU A 139 -21.53 -15.74 24.27
CA GLU A 139 -22.54 -16.28 23.38
C GLU A 139 -22.48 -17.81 23.19
N THR A 140 -23.61 -18.41 22.84
CA THR A 140 -23.68 -19.79 22.34
C THR A 140 -22.97 -19.90 20.99
N LEU A 141 -22.05 -20.87 20.88
CA LEU A 141 -21.23 -21.11 19.69
C LEU A 141 -21.89 -22.08 18.71
N GLY A 142 -21.42 -22.09 17.46
CA GLY A 142 -21.88 -23.04 16.44
C GLY A 142 -23.30 -22.77 15.95
N THR A 143 -23.71 -21.50 15.90
CA THR A 143 -25.02 -21.06 15.41
C THR A 143 -24.90 -20.45 14.01
N SER A 144 -26.03 -20.11 13.38
CA SER A 144 -26.03 -19.48 12.05
C SER A 144 -25.40 -18.07 12.03
N THR A 145 -25.25 -17.41 13.19
CA THR A 145 -24.69 -16.06 13.32
C THR A 145 -23.44 -15.99 14.21
N ARG A 146 -22.99 -17.14 14.74
CA ARG A 146 -21.79 -17.25 15.59
C ARG A 146 -21.06 -18.55 15.34
N GLY A 147 -19.77 -18.45 15.04
CA GLY A 147 -18.86 -19.57 14.81
C GLY A 147 -18.56 -20.40 16.05
N ILE A 148 -17.66 -21.37 15.89
CA ILE A 148 -17.28 -22.33 16.93
C ILE A 148 -16.21 -21.82 17.92
N LYS A 149 -15.60 -20.67 17.63
CA LYS A 149 -14.51 -20.08 18.42
C LYS A 149 -14.96 -18.81 19.14
N ARG A 150 -14.61 -18.71 20.44
CA ARG A 150 -14.95 -17.55 21.27
C ARG A 150 -14.07 -16.35 20.94
N ASP A 151 -12.75 -16.51 21.06
CA ASP A 151 -11.79 -15.42 20.90
C ASP A 151 -11.87 -14.77 19.51
N PHE A 152 -11.64 -13.46 19.46
CA PHE A 152 -11.65 -12.72 18.19
C PHE A 152 -10.49 -13.20 17.28
N PRO A 153 -10.72 -13.37 15.97
CA PRO A 153 -9.69 -13.90 15.05
C PRO A 153 -8.41 -13.07 15.05
N LEU A 154 -7.27 -13.73 14.90
CA LEU A 154 -6.00 -13.00 14.72
C LEU A 154 -5.97 -12.27 13.37
N VAL A 155 -6.46 -12.95 12.33
CA VAL A 155 -6.65 -12.39 10.99
C VAL A 155 -8.12 -12.56 10.63
N ALA A 156 -8.90 -11.50 10.80
CA ALA A 156 -10.33 -11.48 10.52
C ALA A 156 -10.58 -11.04 9.07
N LEU A 157 -11.35 -11.81 8.31
CA LEU A 157 -11.77 -11.45 6.95
C LEU A 157 -13.18 -10.86 7.02
N LEU A 158 -13.29 -9.57 6.77
CA LEU A 158 -14.54 -8.83 6.77
C LEU A 158 -15.14 -8.87 5.36
N VAL A 159 -16.29 -9.53 5.22
CA VAL A 159 -17.07 -9.57 3.98
C VAL A 159 -18.34 -8.76 4.19
N LEU A 160 -18.35 -7.53 3.68
CA LEU A 160 -19.46 -6.60 3.80
C LEU A 160 -20.39 -6.77 2.59
N ARG A 161 -21.59 -7.28 2.85
CA ARG A 161 -22.70 -7.35 1.90
C ARG A 161 -23.56 -6.09 2.00
N SER A 162 -24.58 -5.93 1.15
CA SER A 162 -25.43 -4.75 1.16
C SER A 162 -26.16 -4.53 2.50
N THR A 163 -26.53 -5.62 3.17
CA THR A 163 -27.39 -5.63 4.37
C THR A 163 -26.85 -6.50 5.51
N SER A 164 -25.65 -7.08 5.37
CA SER A 164 -25.02 -7.89 6.42
C SER A 164 -23.50 -7.80 6.37
N LEU A 165 -22.85 -8.02 7.52
CA LEU A 165 -21.41 -8.21 7.61
C LEU A 165 -21.13 -9.63 8.12
N ILE A 166 -20.23 -10.34 7.43
CA ILE A 166 -19.75 -11.65 7.85
C ILE A 166 -18.26 -11.53 8.15
N ILE A 167 -17.84 -12.04 9.30
CA ILE A 167 -16.45 -12.11 9.75
C ILE A 167 -16.01 -13.57 9.69
N TYR A 168 -14.95 -13.87 8.95
CA TYR A 168 -14.30 -15.19 8.94
C TYR A 168 -12.96 -15.14 9.69
N ASP A 169 -12.54 -16.25 10.28
CA ASP A 169 -11.19 -16.41 10.83
C ASP A 169 -10.28 -17.03 9.77
N ALA A 170 -9.35 -16.25 9.21
CA ALA A 170 -8.44 -16.71 8.16
C ALA A 170 -7.51 -17.84 8.64
N LEU A 171 -7.30 -17.95 9.96
CA LEU A 171 -6.41 -18.92 10.58
C LEU A 171 -7.18 -20.08 11.25
N ASP A 172 -8.50 -20.18 11.04
CA ASP A 172 -9.32 -21.35 11.40
C ASP A 172 -9.96 -21.90 10.13
N LEU A 173 -9.26 -22.86 9.49
CA LEU A 173 -9.74 -23.51 8.29
C LEU A 173 -10.62 -24.70 8.65
N ASP A 174 -11.74 -24.85 7.95
CA ASP A 174 -12.58 -26.02 8.08
C ASP A 174 -11.82 -27.26 7.58
N PRO A 175 -11.70 -28.34 8.37
CA PRO A 175 -10.95 -29.54 7.98
C PRO A 175 -11.62 -30.28 6.81
N THR A 176 -12.88 -30.01 6.51
CA THR A 176 -13.64 -30.61 5.40
C THR A 176 -13.51 -29.77 4.14
N THR A 177 -13.76 -28.46 4.23
CA THR A 177 -13.78 -27.59 3.03
C THR A 177 -12.42 -26.95 2.73
N GLY A 178 -11.51 -26.92 3.71
CA GLY A 178 -10.22 -26.23 3.65
C GLY A 178 -10.33 -24.70 3.61
N GLY A 179 -11.51 -24.13 3.89
CA GLY A 179 -11.75 -22.69 3.84
C GLY A 179 -11.92 -22.05 5.21
N PRO A 180 -11.64 -20.73 5.34
CA PRO A 180 -11.86 -20.00 6.58
C PRO A 180 -13.27 -20.16 7.13
N ARG A 181 -13.39 -20.45 8.43
CA ARG A 181 -14.67 -20.61 9.11
C ARG A 181 -15.28 -19.25 9.47
N MET A 182 -16.61 -19.16 9.37
CA MET A 182 -17.34 -17.99 9.86
C MET A 182 -17.18 -17.89 11.37
N TRP A 183 -16.78 -16.70 11.84
CA TRP A 183 -16.68 -16.36 13.25
C TRP A 183 -17.92 -15.62 13.75
N MET A 184 -18.39 -14.59 13.05
CA MET A 184 -19.58 -13.84 13.45
C MET A 184 -20.31 -13.24 12.26
N VAL A 185 -21.64 -13.21 12.34
CA VAL A 185 -22.50 -12.49 11.39
C VAL A 185 -23.21 -11.35 12.11
N PHE A 186 -23.20 -10.17 11.51
CA PHE A 186 -24.10 -9.07 11.83
C PHE A 186 -25.24 -9.04 10.80
N PRO A 187 -26.37 -9.69 11.10
CA PRO A 187 -27.50 -9.75 10.17
C PRO A 187 -28.33 -8.47 10.22
N ALA A 188 -29.17 -8.26 9.19
CA ALA A 188 -30.27 -7.29 9.30
C ALA A 188 -31.18 -7.65 10.49
N PRO A 189 -31.72 -6.66 11.22
CA PRO A 189 -32.63 -6.93 12.32
C PRO A 189 -33.94 -7.51 11.81
N THR A 190 -34.71 -8.15 12.70
CA THR A 190 -36.08 -8.61 12.37
C THR A 190 -37.11 -7.48 12.51
N SER A 191 -36.76 -6.37 13.17
CA SER A 191 -37.61 -5.19 13.34
C SER A 191 -37.23 -4.04 12.38
N SER A 192 -38.11 -3.05 12.26
CA SER A 192 -37.86 -1.81 11.51
C SER A 192 -36.84 -0.89 12.18
N SER A 193 -36.50 -1.15 13.45
CA SER A 193 -35.49 -0.41 14.20
C SER A 193 -34.09 -0.81 13.78
N ARG A 194 -33.14 0.11 13.95
CA ARG A 194 -31.75 -0.05 13.52
C ARG A 194 -31.02 -1.06 14.41
N ASN A 195 -30.24 -1.95 13.80
CA ASN A 195 -29.32 -2.83 14.52
C ASN A 195 -28.02 -2.12 14.92
N ILE A 196 -27.08 -2.85 15.53
CA ILE A 196 -25.81 -2.25 16.00
C ILE A 196 -24.96 -1.66 14.86
N LEU A 197 -25.14 -2.13 13.62
CA LEU A 197 -24.47 -1.60 12.43
C LEU A 197 -25.31 -0.59 11.65
N GLY A 198 -26.56 -0.34 12.04
CA GLY A 198 -27.40 0.74 11.52
C GLY A 198 -28.37 0.31 10.44
N ILE A 199 -28.36 -0.98 10.08
CA ILE A 199 -29.27 -1.59 9.11
C ILE A 199 -30.65 -1.79 9.74
N SER A 200 -31.69 -1.66 8.93
CA SER A 200 -33.09 -1.97 9.26
C SER A 200 -33.62 -3.07 8.32
N ASN A 201 -34.73 -3.71 8.69
CA ASN A 201 -35.39 -4.71 7.83
C ASN A 201 -36.12 -4.12 6.61
N THR A 202 -36.12 -2.79 6.44
CA THR A 202 -36.88 -2.06 5.40
C THR A 202 -36.16 -1.98 4.05
N GLY A 203 -34.91 -2.44 3.94
CA GLY A 203 -34.13 -2.43 2.69
C GLY A 203 -33.70 -1.05 2.18
N SER A 204 -34.15 0.04 2.81
CA SER A 204 -33.83 1.43 2.43
C SER A 204 -32.42 1.89 2.81
N ARG A 205 -31.62 1.00 3.40
CA ARG A 205 -30.38 1.30 4.11
C ARG A 205 -29.34 0.25 3.76
N THR A 206 -28.24 0.66 3.15
CA THR A 206 -27.20 -0.26 2.70
C THR A 206 -25.82 0.15 3.18
N PHE A 207 -24.95 -0.84 3.32
CA PHE A 207 -23.54 -0.64 3.59
C PHE A 207 -22.78 -0.22 2.33
N THR A 208 -21.69 0.53 2.51
CA THR A 208 -20.87 1.11 1.43
C THR A 208 -19.39 0.81 1.59
N THR A 209 -18.87 0.75 2.81
CA THR A 209 -17.43 0.62 3.08
C THR A 209 -17.16 0.03 4.46
N THR A 210 -15.99 -0.58 4.66
CA THR A 210 -15.55 -1.05 5.97
C THR A 210 -14.04 -0.97 6.13
N ALA A 211 -13.59 -0.76 7.37
CA ALA A 211 -12.20 -0.85 7.79
C ALA A 211 -12.13 -1.26 9.27
N ALA A 212 -10.97 -1.74 9.73
CA ALA A 212 -10.76 -2.05 11.14
C ALA A 212 -9.32 -1.75 11.59
N LEU A 213 -9.18 -1.37 12.87
CA LEU A 213 -7.91 -1.07 13.54
C LEU A 213 -8.12 -1.05 15.08
N ASN A 214 -7.18 -1.62 15.85
CA ASN A 214 -7.16 -1.58 17.32
C ASN A 214 -8.49 -1.99 17.98
N GLY A 215 -9.02 -3.16 17.62
CA GLY A 215 -10.26 -3.73 18.12
C GLY A 215 -11.53 -3.02 17.66
N ARG A 216 -11.41 -2.03 16.78
CA ARG A 216 -12.54 -1.24 16.28
C ARG A 216 -12.81 -1.56 14.83
N LEU A 217 -14.08 -1.85 14.56
CA LEU A 217 -14.65 -2.02 13.24
C LEU A 217 -15.39 -0.73 12.86
N TYR A 218 -15.12 -0.22 11.67
CA TYR A 218 -15.80 0.91 11.08
C TYR A 218 -16.61 0.46 9.88
N VAL A 219 -17.87 0.88 9.81
CA VAL A 219 -18.78 0.56 8.70
C VAL A 219 -19.48 1.83 8.27
N GLY A 220 -19.29 2.21 7.00
CA GLY A 220 -20.06 3.26 6.37
C GLY A 220 -21.32 2.71 5.73
N GLY A 221 -22.36 3.54 5.66
CA GLY A 221 -23.59 3.25 4.95
C GLY A 221 -24.19 4.50 4.31
N THR A 222 -25.38 4.32 3.73
CA THR A 222 -26.08 5.39 3.01
C THR A 222 -26.45 6.58 3.89
N ASP A 223 -26.61 6.38 5.20
CA ASP A 223 -27.02 7.47 6.11
C ASP A 223 -26.13 7.62 7.36
N TRP A 224 -25.04 6.85 7.50
CA TRP A 224 -24.25 6.87 8.73
C TRP A 224 -22.82 6.33 8.59
N LEU A 225 -22.03 6.62 9.61
CA LEU A 225 -20.80 5.93 9.97
C LEU A 225 -21.02 5.22 11.31
N CYS A 226 -20.76 3.93 11.35
CA CYS A 226 -20.79 3.10 12.55
C CYS A 226 -19.37 2.77 13.00
N GLU A 227 -19.14 2.84 14.31
CA GLU A 227 -17.97 2.28 14.98
C GLU A 227 -18.44 1.21 15.96
N VAL A 228 -17.90 0.00 15.85
CA VAL A 228 -18.09 -1.10 16.82
C VAL A 228 -16.75 -1.40 17.46
N ASN A 229 -16.66 -1.25 18.77
CA ASN A 229 -15.45 -1.56 19.53
C ASN A 229 -15.62 -2.93 20.22
N PHE A 230 -14.92 -3.95 19.69
CA PHE A 230 -14.92 -5.30 20.24
C PHE A 230 -14.21 -5.40 21.58
N ALA A 231 -13.23 -4.53 21.87
CA ALA A 231 -12.48 -4.55 23.12
C ALA A 231 -13.27 -3.96 24.29
N THR A 232 -14.26 -3.09 24.02
CA THR A 232 -15.11 -2.48 25.05
C THR A 232 -16.59 -2.87 24.95
N ASP A 233 -16.96 -3.69 23.97
CA ASP A 233 -18.33 -4.18 23.74
C ASP A 233 -19.38 -3.06 23.57
N ARG A 234 -19.04 -2.05 22.75
CA ARG A 234 -19.87 -0.86 22.52
C ARG A 234 -19.89 -0.47 21.05
N ALA A 235 -20.91 0.31 20.67
CA ALA A 235 -21.01 0.86 19.33
C ALA A 235 -21.55 2.29 19.32
N LEU A 236 -21.13 3.05 18.30
CA LEU A 236 -21.36 4.48 18.16
C LEU A 236 -21.73 4.81 16.71
N PHE A 237 -22.78 5.62 16.53
CA PHE A 237 -23.16 6.17 15.24
C PHE A 237 -22.79 7.65 15.10
N ARG A 238 -22.44 8.02 13.87
CA ARG A 238 -22.38 9.40 13.40
C ARG A 238 -23.16 9.54 12.10
N THR A 239 -23.89 10.64 11.97
CA THR A 239 -24.65 11.00 10.76
C THR A 239 -24.34 12.45 10.40
N SER A 240 -24.96 13.00 9.35
CA SER A 240 -24.86 14.43 9.03
C SER A 240 -25.60 15.35 10.02
N SER A 241 -26.15 14.79 11.11
CA SER A 241 -26.85 15.51 12.17
C SER A 241 -26.40 15.03 13.56
N ASP A 242 -26.20 15.98 14.48
CA ASP A 242 -25.91 15.69 15.88
C ASP A 242 -27.07 14.96 16.57
N VAL A 243 -28.31 15.21 16.13
CA VAL A 243 -29.53 14.62 16.71
C VAL A 243 -29.56 13.09 16.56
N PHE A 244 -29.01 12.59 15.46
CA PHE A 244 -29.02 11.16 15.13
C PHE A 244 -27.65 10.50 15.30
N SER A 245 -26.69 11.23 15.86
CA SER A 245 -25.35 10.74 16.20
C SER A 245 -25.31 10.41 17.70
N GLY A 246 -24.82 9.23 18.06
CA GLY A 246 -24.87 8.79 19.45
C GLY A 246 -24.56 7.32 19.68
N TRP A 247 -24.44 6.95 20.95
CA TRP A 247 -24.23 5.57 21.37
C TRP A 247 -25.46 4.71 21.07
N ILE A 248 -25.20 3.43 20.78
CA ILE A 248 -26.24 2.44 20.60
C ILE A 248 -26.52 1.79 21.97
N PRO A 249 -27.78 1.75 22.43
CA PRO A 249 -28.10 1.09 23.69
C PRO A 249 -28.05 -0.42 23.48
N GLY A 250 -27.01 -1.07 23.99
CA GLY A 250 -26.86 -2.53 23.94
C GLY A 250 -25.43 -2.98 23.71
N THR A 251 -25.25 -4.29 23.63
CA THR A 251 -23.95 -4.96 23.50
C THR A 251 -23.81 -5.66 22.15
N ILE A 252 -22.60 -6.13 21.80
CA ILE A 252 -22.35 -6.82 20.52
C ILE A 252 -23.10 -8.17 20.44
N ALA A 253 -23.36 -8.83 21.57
CA ALA A 253 -24.23 -10.01 21.59
C ALA A 253 -25.67 -9.69 21.12
N GLN A 254 -26.11 -8.44 21.26
CA GLN A 254 -27.42 -7.95 20.80
C GLN A 254 -27.37 -7.38 19.38
N ARG A 255 -26.32 -7.66 18.59
CA ARG A 255 -26.10 -7.11 17.24
C ARG A 255 -27.26 -7.25 16.24
N ALA A 256 -28.16 -8.22 16.44
CA ALA A 256 -29.32 -8.45 15.57
C ALA A 256 -30.61 -7.77 16.09
N ALA A 257 -30.58 -7.19 17.30
CA ALA A 257 -31.74 -6.51 17.88
C ALA A 257 -31.91 -5.10 17.28
N GLY A 258 -33.14 -4.61 17.22
CA GLY A 258 -33.42 -3.22 16.87
C GLY A 258 -33.24 -2.32 18.09
N LEU A 259 -32.07 -1.69 18.21
CA LEU A 259 -31.64 -0.97 19.42
C LEU A 259 -31.83 0.56 19.31
N GLY A 260 -31.80 1.13 18.10
CA GLY A 260 -31.88 2.58 17.92
C GLY A 260 -30.65 3.34 18.43
N VAL A 261 -30.78 4.64 18.71
CA VAL A 261 -29.70 5.51 19.24
C VAL A 261 -30.16 6.09 20.56
N SER A 262 -29.35 5.97 21.61
CA SER A 262 -29.80 6.24 22.99
C SER A 262 -29.79 7.71 23.37
N SER A 263 -28.85 8.52 22.85
CA SER A 263 -28.77 9.96 23.15
C SER A 263 -28.00 10.71 22.06
N PRO A 264 -28.48 11.88 21.59
CA PRO A 264 -27.74 12.77 20.71
C PRO A 264 -26.37 13.16 21.28
N MET A 265 -25.36 13.25 20.41
CA MET A 265 -24.02 13.73 20.73
C MET A 265 -23.75 15.04 19.98
N ALA A 266 -23.67 16.13 20.73
CA ALA A 266 -23.38 17.45 20.16
C ALA A 266 -21.97 17.49 19.54
N GLY A 267 -21.85 18.09 18.35
CA GLY A 267 -20.58 18.21 17.61
C GLY A 267 -20.07 16.91 17.00
N ALA A 268 -20.91 15.88 16.89
CA ALA A 268 -20.55 14.58 16.31
C ALA A 268 -20.93 14.44 14.82
N ALA A 269 -21.61 15.44 14.25
CA ALA A 269 -22.04 15.47 12.87
C ALA A 269 -20.86 15.41 11.89
N ILE A 270 -20.93 14.46 10.96
CA ILE A 270 -20.00 14.36 9.83
C ILE A 270 -20.48 15.26 8.68
N ALA A 271 -19.56 15.64 7.80
CA ALA A 271 -19.73 16.56 6.69
C ALA A 271 -20.90 16.23 5.73
N GLY A 272 -21.31 14.97 5.67
CA GLY A 272 -22.42 14.56 4.81
C GLY A 272 -22.68 13.06 4.87
N ILE A 273 -23.64 12.63 4.06
CA ILE A 273 -23.99 11.24 3.78
C ILE A 273 -24.35 11.15 2.27
N PRO A 274 -24.25 9.99 1.62
CA PRO A 274 -23.71 8.70 2.10
C PRO A 274 -22.24 8.76 2.49
N VAL A 275 -21.79 7.80 3.32
CA VAL A 275 -20.36 7.62 3.62
C VAL A 275 -19.77 6.69 2.58
N ASN A 276 -18.94 7.19 1.68
CA ASN A 276 -18.41 6.42 0.55
C ASN A 276 -17.17 5.61 0.91
N PHE A 277 -16.36 6.10 1.85
CA PHE A 277 -15.11 5.45 2.24
C PHE A 277 -14.74 5.81 3.68
N VAL A 278 -14.09 4.88 4.38
CA VAL A 278 -13.56 5.11 5.73
C VAL A 278 -12.14 4.57 5.85
N ARG A 279 -11.26 5.35 6.47
CA ARG A 279 -9.89 4.91 6.80
C ARG A 279 -9.57 5.33 8.24
N PRO A 280 -9.24 4.39 9.14
CA PRO A 280 -8.70 4.70 10.45
C PRO A 280 -7.17 4.74 10.43
N ARG A 281 -6.58 5.52 11.35
CA ARG A 281 -5.14 5.52 11.63
C ARG A 281 -4.87 5.97 13.06
N VAL A 282 -3.96 5.27 13.74
CA VAL A 282 -3.43 5.73 15.03
C VAL A 282 -2.39 6.82 14.80
N GLN A 283 -2.59 7.97 15.44
CA GLN A 283 -1.64 9.08 15.42
C GLN A 283 -0.62 8.95 16.56
N PRO A 284 0.63 9.44 16.38
CA PRO A 284 1.60 9.48 17.46
C PRO A 284 1.04 10.22 18.69
N GLY A 285 1.09 9.58 19.86
CA GLY A 285 0.55 10.15 21.10
C GLY A 285 -0.97 10.12 21.22
N ALA A 286 -1.67 9.33 20.41
CA ALA A 286 -3.11 9.12 20.56
C ALA A 286 -3.46 8.65 21.99
N PRO A 287 -4.53 9.18 22.61
CA PRO A 287 -4.95 8.76 23.93
C PRO A 287 -5.39 7.30 23.90
N LEU A 288 -5.22 6.63 25.04
CA LEU A 288 -5.65 5.25 25.22
C LEU A 288 -7.14 5.19 25.60
N ASP A 289 -7.83 4.16 25.13
CA ASP A 289 -9.18 3.86 25.59
C ASP A 289 -9.20 3.05 26.89
N GLN A 290 -10.41 2.69 27.33
CA GLN A 290 -10.63 1.89 28.54
C GLN A 290 -9.99 0.50 28.45
N ALA A 291 -9.81 -0.05 27.25
CA ALA A 291 -9.12 -1.32 27.04
C ALA A 291 -7.60 -1.17 27.00
N GLY A 292 -7.07 0.06 27.05
CA GLY A 292 -5.64 0.37 26.98
C GLY A 292 -5.09 0.42 25.57
N LEU A 293 -5.94 0.50 24.54
CA LEU A 293 -5.54 0.62 23.14
C LEU A 293 -5.56 2.09 22.70
N PRO A 294 -4.60 2.53 21.85
CA PRO A 294 -4.67 3.84 21.24
C PRO A 294 -5.94 4.02 20.40
N ILE A 295 -6.65 5.12 20.66
CA ILE A 295 -7.86 5.49 19.93
C ILE A 295 -7.47 6.00 18.53
N PRO A 296 -7.98 5.41 17.43
CA PRO A 296 -7.67 5.87 16.08
C PRO A 296 -8.31 7.23 15.73
N THR A 297 -7.62 8.03 14.92
CA THR A 297 -8.21 9.10 14.11
C THR A 297 -8.85 8.49 12.87
N ILE A 298 -10.07 8.92 12.52
CA ILE A 298 -10.85 8.34 11.43
C ILE A 298 -11.09 9.40 10.36
N ALA A 299 -10.78 9.08 9.10
CA ALA A 299 -11.17 9.90 7.95
C ALA A 299 -12.33 9.22 7.22
N ALA A 300 -13.43 9.96 6.97
CA ALA A 300 -14.64 9.47 6.32
C ALA A 300 -15.03 10.38 5.14
N ALA A 301 -15.03 9.84 3.92
CA ALA A 301 -15.40 10.56 2.69
C ALA A 301 -16.90 10.44 2.44
N THR A 302 -17.55 11.54 2.04
CA THR A 302 -19.01 11.63 1.90
C THR A 302 -19.40 12.51 0.70
N ASP A 303 -20.69 12.53 0.33
CA ASP A 303 -21.15 13.38 -0.79
C ASP A 303 -21.19 14.89 -0.46
N GLY A 304 -21.14 15.24 0.83
CA GLY A 304 -21.11 16.64 1.31
C GLY A 304 -19.71 17.18 1.60
N GLY A 305 -18.69 16.33 1.54
CA GLY A 305 -17.32 16.66 1.93
C GLY A 305 -16.58 15.45 2.47
N PHE A 306 -15.67 15.66 3.42
CA PHE A 306 -15.16 14.55 4.23
C PHE A 306 -14.94 15.02 5.67
N SER A 307 -14.91 14.06 6.60
CA SER A 307 -14.82 14.33 8.03
C SER A 307 -13.62 13.63 8.62
N VAL A 308 -12.95 14.30 9.57
CA VAL A 308 -11.91 13.70 10.40
C VAL A 308 -12.39 13.69 11.84
N VAL A 309 -12.60 12.49 12.36
CA VAL A 309 -12.98 12.25 13.75
C VAL A 309 -11.72 11.98 14.55
N HIS A 310 -11.44 12.86 15.50
CA HIS A 310 -10.29 12.75 16.40
C HIS A 310 -10.63 11.91 17.64
N PRO A 311 -9.61 11.34 18.29
CA PRO A 311 -9.79 10.58 19.53
C PRO A 311 -10.52 11.30 20.66
N THR A 312 -10.43 12.62 20.69
CA THR A 312 -11.10 13.48 21.67
C THR A 312 -12.61 13.61 21.45
N GLY A 313 -13.13 13.08 20.34
CA GLY A 313 -14.51 13.27 19.90
C GLY A 313 -14.71 14.48 18.97
N LEU A 314 -13.69 15.33 18.80
CA LEU A 314 -13.72 16.44 17.84
C LEU A 314 -13.92 15.91 16.42
N VAL A 315 -14.91 16.46 15.71
CA VAL A 315 -15.14 16.19 14.28
C VAL A 315 -14.77 17.44 13.48
N ALA A 316 -13.75 17.32 12.63
CA ALA A 316 -13.33 18.37 11.70
C ALA A 316 -13.87 18.06 10.30
N ASN A 317 -14.80 18.89 9.83
CA ASN A 317 -15.47 18.72 8.55
C ASN A 317 -14.82 19.60 7.47
N ILE A 318 -14.39 18.98 6.38
CA ILE A 318 -14.06 19.69 5.15
C ILE A 318 -15.32 19.72 4.29
N THR A 319 -15.92 20.90 4.15
CA THR A 319 -17.21 21.05 3.48
C THR A 319 -17.06 21.40 2.00
N GLY A 320 -17.96 20.86 1.19
CA GLY A 320 -18.05 21.17 -0.25
C GLY A 320 -17.33 20.15 -1.13
N GLY A 321 -18.08 19.65 -2.13
CA GLY A 321 -17.63 18.60 -3.05
C GLY A 321 -17.99 17.19 -2.55
N ALA A 322 -18.27 16.29 -3.48
CA ALA A 322 -18.54 14.89 -3.17
C ALA A 322 -17.24 14.10 -3.20
N TYR A 323 -16.85 13.49 -2.09
CA TYR A 323 -15.65 12.67 -1.99
C TYR A 323 -16.03 11.20 -1.89
N THR A 324 -15.40 10.40 -2.75
CA THR A 324 -15.64 8.95 -2.81
C THR A 324 -14.51 8.15 -2.17
N GLY A 325 -13.44 8.81 -1.70
CA GLY A 325 -12.51 8.22 -0.75
C GLY A 325 -11.33 9.08 -0.30
N VAL A 326 -10.58 8.54 0.65
CA VAL A 326 -9.58 9.27 1.44
C VAL A 326 -8.49 8.34 1.97
N ALA A 327 -7.24 8.81 2.02
CA ALA A 327 -6.11 8.10 2.60
C ALA A 327 -5.19 9.03 3.39
N PHE A 328 -4.53 8.49 4.42
CA PHE A 328 -3.50 9.20 5.17
C PHE A 328 -2.16 9.13 4.43
N PHE A 329 -1.61 10.29 4.10
CA PHE A 329 -0.28 10.44 3.51
C PHE A 329 0.63 10.95 4.63
N GLY A 330 1.53 10.09 5.13
CA GLY A 330 2.32 10.44 6.31
C GLY A 330 1.45 10.72 7.55
N ALA A 331 2.04 11.20 8.65
CA ALA A 331 1.28 11.41 9.90
C ALA A 331 0.34 12.62 9.86
N HIS A 332 0.62 13.61 9.01
CA HIS A 332 0.02 14.94 9.12
C HIS A 332 -0.73 15.40 7.86
N ARG A 333 -0.92 14.53 6.85
CA ARG A 333 -1.62 14.90 5.62
C ARG A 333 -2.65 13.85 5.21
N LEU A 334 -3.62 14.32 4.43
CA LEU A 334 -4.66 13.51 3.83
C LEU A 334 -4.67 13.75 2.32
N CYS A 335 -4.93 12.68 1.58
CA CYS A 335 -5.28 12.73 0.18
C CYS A 335 -6.72 12.26 0.03
N ALA A 336 -7.60 13.11 -0.51
CA ALA A 336 -9.01 12.80 -0.73
C ALA A 336 -9.33 12.94 -2.22
N PHE A 337 -10.14 12.04 -2.78
CA PHE A 337 -10.50 12.11 -4.19
C PHE A 337 -11.91 12.64 -4.39
N LEU A 338 -11.97 13.71 -5.17
CA LEU A 338 -13.20 14.43 -5.48
C LEU A 338 -13.88 13.82 -6.71
N ALA A 339 -15.15 13.48 -6.55
CA ALA A 339 -16.04 13.06 -7.62
C ALA A 339 -16.74 14.27 -8.29
N GLY A 340 -17.40 14.02 -9.43
CA GLY A 340 -18.13 15.06 -10.19
C GLY A 340 -17.44 15.44 -11.51
N SER A 341 -17.58 16.69 -11.95
CA SER A 341 -17.01 17.21 -13.21
C SER A 341 -15.54 17.64 -13.10
N ASP A 342 -15.06 17.88 -11.88
CA ASP A 342 -13.73 18.41 -11.56
C ASP A 342 -12.91 17.36 -10.79
N GLN A 343 -12.79 16.17 -11.38
CA GLN A 343 -12.21 14.99 -10.71
C GLN A 343 -10.71 15.17 -10.50
N ARG A 344 -10.28 15.07 -9.25
CA ARG A 344 -8.87 15.21 -8.84
C ARG A 344 -8.62 14.58 -7.48
N PHE A 345 -7.35 14.29 -7.22
CA PHE A 345 -6.87 13.95 -5.88
C PHE A 345 -6.40 15.23 -5.20
N GLU A 346 -7.08 15.64 -4.13
CA GLU A 346 -6.77 16.84 -3.36
C GLU A 346 -5.98 16.46 -2.11
N VAL A 347 -4.95 17.25 -1.82
CA VAL A 347 -4.06 17.04 -0.68
C VAL A 347 -4.13 18.26 0.23
N GLY A 348 -4.20 17.98 1.53
CA GLY A 348 -4.17 18.99 2.57
C GLY A 348 -3.71 18.41 3.91
N PRO A 349 -3.52 19.26 4.92
CA PRO A 349 -3.09 18.83 6.24
C PRO A 349 -4.19 18.05 6.93
N LEU A 350 -3.85 17.31 7.99
CA LEU A 350 -4.83 16.73 8.90
C LEU A 350 -5.61 17.88 9.58
N PRO A 351 -6.93 18.02 9.34
CA PRO A 351 -7.70 19.13 9.86
C PRO A 351 -8.02 18.95 11.34
N TYR A 352 -7.93 20.04 12.11
CA TYR A 352 -8.34 20.13 13.52
C TYR A 352 -9.48 21.14 13.73
N ALA A 353 -10.04 21.65 12.64
CA ALA A 353 -11.21 22.51 12.64
C ALA A 353 -11.97 22.28 11.34
N SER A 354 -13.27 22.52 11.37
CA SER A 354 -14.09 22.49 10.17
C SER A 354 -13.79 23.72 9.31
N VAL A 355 -13.53 23.51 8.03
CA VAL A 355 -13.21 24.56 7.05
C VAL A 355 -13.82 24.19 5.70
N ASP A 356 -13.91 25.16 4.79
CA ASP A 356 -14.30 24.85 3.40
C ASP A 356 -13.18 24.12 2.65
N ARG A 357 -13.55 23.46 1.55
CA ARG A 357 -12.62 22.77 0.65
C ARG A 357 -11.47 23.66 0.18
N ALA A 358 -11.75 24.92 -0.15
CA ALA A 358 -10.78 25.82 -0.76
C ALA A 358 -9.66 26.21 0.22
N ALA A 359 -10.01 26.43 1.49
CA ALA A 359 -9.08 26.75 2.57
C ALA A 359 -8.27 25.53 3.03
N TRP A 360 -8.84 24.33 2.97
CA TRP A 360 -8.13 23.11 3.34
C TRP A 360 -7.08 22.67 2.31
N ARG A 361 -7.43 22.77 1.02
CA ARG A 361 -6.60 22.21 -0.06
C ARG A 361 -5.31 22.99 -0.25
N GLN A 362 -4.18 22.32 -0.10
CA GLN A 362 -2.84 22.88 -0.34
C GLN A 362 -2.27 22.49 -1.71
N GLY A 363 -2.75 21.41 -2.30
CA GLY A 363 -2.33 20.95 -3.63
C GLY A 363 -3.23 19.87 -4.17
N PHE A 364 -3.00 19.48 -5.42
CA PHE A 364 -3.71 18.36 -6.03
C PHE A 364 -2.86 17.66 -7.10
N TYR A 365 -3.26 16.43 -7.40
CA TYR A 365 -2.80 15.66 -8.56
C TYR A 365 -3.90 15.71 -9.63
N ASN A 366 -3.62 16.38 -10.75
CA ASN A 366 -4.48 16.37 -11.94
C ASN A 366 -3.70 16.71 -13.23
N ASN A 367 -4.36 16.63 -14.39
CA ASN A 367 -3.79 17.05 -15.68
C ASN A 367 -4.21 18.46 -16.15
N GLY A 368 -5.06 19.17 -15.40
CA GLY A 368 -5.63 20.50 -15.77
C GLY A 368 -4.74 21.72 -15.44
N ALA A 369 -5.27 22.94 -15.46
CA ALA A 369 -4.52 24.15 -15.04
C ALA A 369 -4.62 24.38 -13.51
N GLY A 370 -3.53 24.80 -12.86
CA GLY A 370 -3.47 25.21 -11.44
C GLY A 370 -2.25 24.70 -10.68
N ALA A 371 -2.18 24.97 -9.36
CA ALA A 371 -1.06 24.56 -8.49
C ALA A 371 -1.08 23.04 -8.24
N LYS A 372 -0.15 22.32 -8.88
CA LYS A 372 -0.04 20.85 -8.82
C LYS A 372 1.16 20.44 -7.98
N LEU A 373 1.04 19.28 -7.33
CA LEU A 373 2.19 18.61 -6.70
C LEU A 373 3.02 17.88 -7.75
N LEU A 374 2.38 16.98 -8.51
CA LEU A 374 2.97 16.24 -9.64
C LEU A 374 1.89 15.97 -10.71
N ALA A 375 2.28 15.78 -11.96
CA ALA A 375 1.36 15.37 -13.03
C ALA A 375 1.02 13.88 -12.93
N HIS A 376 -0.26 13.49 -13.05
CA HIS A 376 -0.72 12.10 -12.91
C HIS A 376 -1.18 11.47 -14.25
N ILE A 377 -1.40 10.15 -14.27
CA ILE A 377 -2.08 9.53 -15.40
C ILE A 377 -3.51 10.09 -15.47
N GLY A 378 -3.93 10.62 -16.62
CA GLY A 378 -5.20 11.33 -16.75
C GLY A 378 -6.43 10.47 -16.47
N GLY A 379 -7.61 11.01 -16.77
CA GLY A 379 -8.88 10.31 -16.60
C GLY A 379 -9.50 10.50 -15.21
N THR A 380 -10.53 9.70 -14.95
CA THR A 380 -11.38 9.82 -13.76
C THR A 380 -10.71 9.19 -12.56
N ALA A 381 -10.58 9.93 -11.45
CA ALA A 381 -10.12 9.38 -10.17
C ALA A 381 -11.08 8.30 -9.65
N THR A 382 -10.55 7.14 -9.25
CA THR A 382 -11.38 5.98 -8.83
C THR A 382 -10.95 5.35 -7.50
N ALA A 383 -9.67 5.43 -7.13
CA ALA A 383 -9.17 4.83 -5.89
C ALA A 383 -7.92 5.55 -5.37
N VAL A 384 -7.69 5.47 -4.05
CA VAL A 384 -6.50 6.03 -3.40
C VAL A 384 -5.95 5.09 -2.33
N ALA A 385 -4.64 4.95 -2.27
CA ALA A 385 -3.92 4.30 -1.18
C ALA A 385 -2.63 5.08 -0.88
N PRO A 386 -1.98 4.87 0.29
CA PRO A 386 -0.68 5.48 0.56
C PRO A 386 0.31 5.18 -0.59
N GLY A 387 0.86 6.25 -1.18
CA GLY A 387 1.83 6.17 -2.26
C GLY A 387 1.26 5.73 -3.63
N ALA A 388 -0.07 5.70 -3.84
CA ALA A 388 -0.66 5.31 -5.12
C ALA A 388 -2.03 5.96 -5.40
N LEU A 389 -2.24 6.34 -6.66
CA LEU A 389 -3.48 6.94 -7.17
C LEU A 389 -4.03 6.09 -8.33
N GLY A 390 -5.29 5.69 -8.25
CA GLY A 390 -5.97 4.88 -9.28
C GLY A 390 -6.95 5.70 -10.10
N THR A 391 -6.94 5.54 -11.42
CA THR A 391 -7.85 6.23 -12.33
C THR A 391 -8.52 5.26 -13.32
N SER A 392 -9.41 5.79 -14.15
CA SER A 392 -10.00 5.06 -15.28
C SER A 392 -8.99 4.73 -16.40
N THR A 393 -7.77 5.28 -16.35
CA THR A 393 -6.74 5.06 -17.39
C THR A 393 -5.50 4.33 -16.89
N GLY A 394 -5.36 4.12 -15.58
CA GLY A 394 -4.32 3.30 -14.99
C GLY A 394 -4.04 3.64 -13.53
N VAL A 395 -2.85 3.30 -13.06
CA VAL A 395 -2.37 3.60 -11.70
C VAL A 395 -1.13 4.48 -11.77
N SER A 396 -1.04 5.45 -10.85
CA SER A 396 0.17 6.26 -10.63
C SER A 396 0.79 5.91 -9.28
N MET A 397 2.07 5.54 -9.28
CA MET A 397 2.87 5.31 -8.08
C MET A 397 3.51 6.63 -7.64
N LEU A 398 3.56 6.91 -6.34
CA LEU A 398 4.07 8.15 -5.77
C LEU A 398 5.24 7.89 -4.82
N VAL A 399 6.26 8.74 -4.93
CA VAL A 399 7.23 9.00 -3.87
C VAL A 399 7.22 10.49 -3.63
N GLU A 400 6.60 10.91 -2.54
CA GLU A 400 6.46 12.33 -2.23
C GLU A 400 7.66 12.84 -1.43
N ASP A 401 8.06 14.07 -1.73
CA ASP A 401 8.79 14.93 -0.82
C ASP A 401 7.80 15.99 -0.34
N GLU A 402 7.33 15.87 0.90
CA GLU A 402 6.27 16.73 1.44
C GLU A 402 6.72 18.19 1.58
N ALA A 403 8.00 18.40 1.88
CA ALA A 403 8.56 19.74 2.08
C ALA A 403 8.89 20.41 0.75
N ASN A 404 9.26 19.63 -0.26
CA ASN A 404 9.51 20.12 -1.60
C ASN A 404 8.85 19.21 -2.66
N PRO A 405 7.57 19.43 -2.99
CA PRO A 405 6.86 18.60 -3.96
C PRO A 405 7.55 18.47 -5.32
N ALA A 406 8.34 19.47 -5.73
CA ALA A 406 9.12 19.43 -6.97
C ALA A 406 10.22 18.34 -6.98
N ASN A 407 10.62 17.84 -5.80
CA ASN A 407 11.55 16.72 -5.66
C ASN A 407 10.85 15.34 -5.66
N GLY A 408 9.52 15.31 -5.68
CA GLY A 408 8.76 14.07 -5.73
C GLY A 408 8.99 13.30 -7.04
N LEU A 409 8.67 12.01 -7.00
CA LEU A 409 8.69 11.11 -8.16
C LEU A 409 7.28 10.55 -8.37
N ILE A 410 6.86 10.47 -9.64
CA ILE A 410 5.63 9.78 -10.03
C ILE A 410 5.88 8.81 -11.16
N ALA A 411 5.26 7.64 -11.15
CA ALA A 411 5.34 6.70 -12.28
C ALA A 411 3.93 6.31 -12.71
N HIS A 412 3.66 6.37 -14.02
CA HIS A 412 2.37 5.98 -14.59
C HIS A 412 2.45 4.57 -15.16
N ILE A 413 1.46 3.76 -14.83
CA ILE A 413 1.35 2.37 -15.26
C ILE A 413 -0.05 2.15 -15.83
N ALA A 414 -0.10 1.65 -17.06
CA ALA A 414 -1.30 1.23 -17.77
C ALA A 414 -1.09 -0.18 -18.34
N THR A 415 -2.05 -0.68 -19.10
CA THR A 415 -1.97 -1.98 -19.80
C THR A 415 -1.02 -1.96 -20.99
N SER A 416 -0.69 -0.77 -21.53
CA SER A 416 0.12 -0.62 -22.74
C SER A 416 1.46 0.08 -22.52
N PHE A 417 1.67 0.72 -21.37
CA PHE A 417 2.91 1.44 -21.07
C PHE A 417 3.21 1.51 -19.56
N ALA A 418 4.49 1.67 -19.23
CA ALA A 418 4.97 2.03 -17.91
C ALA A 418 6.10 3.06 -18.04
N THR A 419 5.95 4.23 -17.43
CA THR A 419 6.86 5.37 -17.68
C THR A 419 8.19 5.29 -16.93
N GLY A 420 8.28 4.42 -15.93
CA GLY A 420 9.27 4.57 -14.87
C GLY A 420 9.02 5.84 -14.06
N TRP A 421 9.97 6.18 -13.19
CA TRP A 421 9.87 7.38 -12.37
C TRP A 421 10.04 8.65 -13.22
N LEU A 422 9.12 9.59 -13.05
CA LEU A 422 9.09 10.92 -13.64
C LEU A 422 9.34 11.92 -12.50
N PRO A 423 10.58 12.44 -12.38
CA PRO A 423 10.92 13.45 -11.39
C PRO A 423 10.45 14.84 -11.83
N GLY A 424 9.93 15.61 -10.87
CA GLY A 424 9.73 17.06 -10.99
C GLY A 424 8.99 17.51 -12.25
N ASP A 425 9.49 18.59 -12.87
CA ASP A 425 8.93 19.16 -14.09
C ASP A 425 9.39 18.39 -15.34
N ILE A 426 8.77 17.23 -15.54
CA ILE A 426 8.99 16.37 -16.70
C ILE A 426 8.47 17.03 -17.98
N ARG A 427 9.34 17.13 -19.01
CA ARG A 427 9.05 17.76 -20.30
C ARG A 427 8.83 16.75 -21.43
N LEU A 428 9.35 15.53 -21.27
CA LEU A 428 9.19 14.42 -22.20
C LEU A 428 9.29 13.08 -21.46
N ALA A 429 8.43 12.12 -21.80
CA ALA A 429 8.56 10.72 -21.42
C ALA A 429 8.13 9.81 -22.59
N ALA A 430 9.09 9.38 -23.41
CA ALA A 430 8.87 8.62 -24.63
C ALA A 430 9.52 7.22 -24.57
N LEU A 431 9.12 6.33 -25.48
CA LEU A 431 9.60 4.94 -25.55
C LEU A 431 9.28 4.14 -24.28
N CYS A 432 8.10 4.39 -23.70
CA CYS A 432 7.61 3.71 -22.49
C CYS A 432 6.58 2.61 -22.80
N ASP A 433 6.24 2.42 -24.08
CA ASP A 433 5.22 1.48 -24.55
C ASP A 433 5.76 0.04 -24.61
N ALA A 434 4.88 -0.93 -24.39
CA ALA A 434 5.24 -2.35 -24.35
C ALA A 434 5.02 -3.11 -25.67
N THR A 435 4.59 -2.42 -26.73
CA THR A 435 4.32 -3.05 -28.02
C THR A 435 5.62 -3.49 -28.69
N THR A 436 5.67 -4.76 -29.11
CA THR A 436 6.83 -5.36 -29.79
C THR A 436 6.64 -5.43 -31.32
N GLY A 437 7.71 -5.76 -32.03
CA GLY A 437 7.74 -5.90 -33.49
C GLY A 437 8.11 -4.62 -34.23
N SER A 438 8.48 -4.78 -35.50
CA SER A 438 8.84 -3.67 -36.39
C SER A 438 7.71 -2.66 -36.52
N ILE A 439 8.05 -1.37 -36.62
CA ILE A 439 7.09 -0.31 -36.89
C ILE A 439 7.66 0.60 -37.97
N THR A 440 6.89 0.83 -39.03
CA THR A 440 7.28 1.68 -40.15
C THR A 440 6.57 3.02 -40.03
N GLY A 441 7.31 4.12 -40.19
CA GLY A 441 6.74 5.47 -40.24
C GLY A 441 5.68 5.60 -41.34
N SER A 442 4.64 6.38 -41.09
CA SER A 442 3.53 6.54 -42.04
C SER A 442 3.86 7.42 -43.25
N GLY A 443 5.01 8.09 -43.26
CA GLY A 443 5.18 9.32 -44.03
C GLY A 443 4.28 10.44 -43.50
N ASP A 444 4.23 11.55 -44.21
CA ASP A 444 3.27 12.63 -43.90
C ASP A 444 1.89 12.25 -44.40
N LEU A 445 0.88 12.32 -43.53
CA LEU A 445 -0.51 12.12 -43.89
C LEU A 445 -1.16 13.42 -44.42
N ILE A 446 -0.52 14.57 -44.23
CA ILE A 446 -1.00 15.85 -44.72
C ILE A 446 -0.48 16.10 -46.14
N VAL A 447 -1.39 16.36 -47.07
CA VAL A 447 -1.09 16.52 -48.50
C VAL A 447 -0.74 17.97 -48.88
N ASN A 448 -1.20 18.97 -48.11
CA ASN A 448 -0.95 20.39 -48.37
C ASN A 448 -0.82 21.14 -47.04
N GLY A 449 0.28 20.89 -46.33
CA GLY A 449 0.52 21.44 -45.00
C GLY A 449 1.11 22.86 -44.98
N ARG A 450 1.84 23.22 -46.05
CA ARG A 450 2.52 24.52 -46.21
C ARG A 450 1.67 25.59 -46.88
N PHE A 451 0.52 25.20 -47.43
CA PHE A 451 -0.39 26.10 -48.14
C PHE A 451 0.29 26.98 -49.22
N ASP A 452 1.35 26.50 -49.87
CA ASP A 452 2.10 27.26 -50.89
C ASP A 452 1.24 27.65 -52.11
N ALA A 453 0.21 26.85 -52.40
CA ALA A 453 -0.65 27.00 -53.58
C ALA A 453 -2.15 26.82 -53.26
N GLY A 454 -2.63 27.40 -52.15
CA GLY A 454 -4.05 27.41 -51.78
C GLY A 454 -4.43 26.37 -50.71
N LEU A 455 -5.73 26.09 -50.60
CA LEU A 455 -6.31 25.13 -49.62
C LEU A 455 -6.59 23.73 -50.21
N SER A 456 -5.98 23.38 -51.35
CA SER A 456 -6.18 22.05 -51.97
C SER A 456 -5.92 20.92 -50.96
N GLY A 457 -6.75 19.86 -50.99
CA GLY A 457 -6.68 18.76 -50.04
C GLY A 457 -7.38 18.99 -48.70
N TRP A 458 -7.83 20.22 -48.42
CA TRP A 458 -8.63 20.58 -47.25
C TRP A 458 -10.06 20.95 -47.63
N VAL A 459 -11.02 20.57 -46.78
CA VAL A 459 -12.41 21.02 -46.87
C VAL A 459 -12.53 22.31 -46.05
N ALA A 460 -12.69 23.44 -46.74
CA ALA A 460 -12.92 24.74 -46.10
C ALA A 460 -14.39 24.92 -45.69
N SER A 461 -14.63 25.65 -44.60
CA SER A 461 -15.94 25.98 -44.06
C SER A 461 -15.95 27.42 -43.53
N GLY A 462 -17.09 28.10 -43.64
CA GLY A 462 -17.21 29.50 -43.24
C GLY A 462 -16.19 30.41 -43.94
N ASN A 463 -15.60 31.34 -43.18
CA ASN A 463 -14.63 32.32 -43.66
C ASN A 463 -13.17 31.83 -43.56
N ALA A 464 -12.90 30.59 -43.97
CA ALA A 464 -11.54 30.11 -44.19
C ALA A 464 -11.06 30.53 -45.60
N ALA A 465 -9.89 31.15 -45.68
CA ALA A 465 -9.31 31.62 -46.94
C ALA A 465 -7.81 31.34 -46.99
N TRP A 466 -7.27 31.22 -48.20
CA TRP A 466 -5.83 31.23 -48.42
C TRP A 466 -5.36 32.68 -48.58
N VAL A 467 -4.40 33.12 -47.76
CA VAL A 467 -3.87 34.48 -47.79
C VAL A 467 -2.36 34.44 -47.63
N GLY A 468 -1.63 34.78 -48.69
CA GLY A 468 -0.17 34.98 -48.60
C GLY A 468 0.61 33.73 -48.16
N GLY A 469 0.20 32.54 -48.62
CA GLY A 469 0.89 31.28 -48.30
C GLY A 469 0.42 30.60 -47.02
N VAL A 470 -0.60 31.12 -46.33
CA VAL A 470 -1.15 30.49 -45.11
C VAL A 470 -2.66 30.29 -45.21
N ALA A 471 -3.20 29.35 -44.43
CA ALA A 471 -4.64 29.24 -44.24
C ALA A 471 -5.08 30.21 -43.13
N GLN A 472 -5.95 31.17 -43.47
CA GLN A 472 -6.46 32.19 -42.56
C GLN A 472 -7.93 31.93 -42.20
N PHE A 473 -8.25 32.15 -40.93
CA PHE A 473 -9.60 32.10 -40.36
C PHE A 473 -9.99 33.52 -39.89
N GLY A 474 -10.96 34.13 -40.57
CA GLY A 474 -11.24 35.58 -40.51
C GLY A 474 -11.66 36.16 -39.14
N GLY A 475 -11.49 37.49 -38.99
CA GLY A 475 -11.64 38.22 -37.71
C GLY A 475 -13.06 38.61 -37.28
N ALA A 476 -14.09 38.40 -38.11
CA ALA A 476 -15.48 38.82 -37.80
C ALA A 476 -16.56 37.72 -37.95
N ALA A 477 -16.21 36.52 -38.43
CA ALA A 477 -17.14 35.40 -38.59
C ALA A 477 -16.40 34.05 -38.52
N TYR A 478 -17.13 32.97 -38.24
CA TYR A 478 -16.57 31.62 -38.10
C TYR A 478 -15.89 31.16 -39.39
N GLY A 479 -14.71 30.54 -39.29
CA GLY A 479 -14.01 29.89 -40.39
C GLY A 479 -13.20 28.68 -39.94
N GLY A 480 -13.08 27.66 -40.79
CA GLY A 480 -12.27 26.48 -40.50
C GLY A 480 -11.93 25.64 -41.71
N ILE A 481 -10.88 24.82 -41.59
CA ILE A 481 -10.47 23.81 -42.56
C ILE A 481 -10.44 22.44 -41.89
N GLU A 482 -10.75 21.39 -42.65
CA GLU A 482 -10.72 20.01 -42.17
C GLU A 482 -10.14 19.06 -43.22
N GLN A 483 -9.38 18.05 -42.79
CA GLN A 483 -8.87 16.98 -43.64
C GLN A 483 -9.11 15.62 -43.00
N ALA A 484 -9.57 14.66 -43.80
CA ALA A 484 -9.67 13.26 -43.40
C ALA A 484 -8.31 12.56 -43.60
N LEU A 485 -7.85 11.88 -42.57
CA LEU A 485 -6.56 11.19 -42.51
C LEU A 485 -6.79 9.69 -42.40
N THR A 486 -6.04 8.90 -43.17
CA THR A 486 -6.00 7.44 -43.02
C THR A 486 -5.08 7.07 -41.88
N THR A 487 -5.65 6.51 -40.81
CA THR A 487 -4.96 6.19 -39.56
C THR A 487 -5.13 4.71 -39.20
N VAL A 488 -4.37 4.23 -38.21
CA VAL A 488 -4.46 2.86 -37.69
C VAL A 488 -4.96 2.92 -36.25
N VAL A 489 -5.98 2.14 -35.95
CA VAL A 489 -6.59 2.09 -34.61
C VAL A 489 -5.55 1.71 -33.55
N GLY A 490 -5.53 2.46 -32.45
CA GLY A 490 -4.61 2.27 -31.32
C GLY A 490 -3.22 2.87 -31.52
N GLN A 491 -2.89 3.39 -32.70
CA GLN A 491 -1.63 4.09 -32.95
C GLN A 491 -1.72 5.57 -32.60
N THR A 492 -0.61 6.14 -32.14
CA THR A 492 -0.50 7.57 -31.82
C THR A 492 0.07 8.34 -33.01
N TYR A 493 -0.44 9.54 -33.24
CA TYR A 493 -0.01 10.46 -34.29
C TYR A 493 0.39 11.80 -33.69
N LEU A 494 1.41 12.43 -34.27
CA LEU A 494 1.90 13.76 -33.92
C LEU A 494 1.52 14.75 -35.02
N VAL A 495 0.97 15.89 -34.63
CA VAL A 495 0.58 16.99 -35.53
C VAL A 495 1.30 18.27 -35.12
N PRO A 496 2.47 18.58 -35.72
CA PRO A 496 3.03 19.92 -35.61
C PRO A 496 2.29 20.90 -36.54
N VAL A 497 2.23 22.16 -36.11
CA VAL A 497 1.60 23.26 -36.83
C VAL A 497 2.17 24.59 -36.36
N THR A 498 2.36 25.54 -37.28
CA THR A 498 2.70 26.92 -36.97
C THR A 498 1.43 27.78 -36.95
N VAL A 499 1.12 28.39 -35.81
CA VAL A 499 -0.04 29.27 -35.65
C VAL A 499 0.40 30.73 -35.70
N GLY A 500 -0.27 31.56 -36.50
CA GLY A 500 0.04 32.98 -36.68
C GLY A 500 -1.18 33.91 -36.51
N GLY A 501 -0.93 35.22 -36.45
CA GLY A 501 -1.96 36.27 -36.33
C GLY A 501 -2.68 36.31 -34.97
N GLY A 502 -3.42 35.25 -34.64
CA GLY A 502 -4.13 35.05 -33.39
C GLY A 502 -4.40 33.55 -33.13
N PRO A 503 -4.82 33.18 -31.91
CA PRO A 503 -5.03 31.77 -31.56
C PRO A 503 -6.04 31.07 -32.46
N VAL A 504 -5.80 29.78 -32.74
CA VAL A 504 -6.63 28.90 -33.58
C VAL A 504 -7.02 27.66 -32.77
N THR A 505 -8.26 27.21 -32.91
CA THR A 505 -8.73 25.98 -32.26
C THR A 505 -8.40 24.76 -33.14
N VAL A 506 -7.85 23.71 -32.54
CA VAL A 506 -7.66 22.39 -33.18
C VAL A 506 -8.56 21.36 -32.52
N SER A 507 -9.09 20.42 -33.31
CA SER A 507 -9.80 19.25 -32.80
C SER A 507 -9.60 18.04 -33.72
N VAL A 508 -9.81 16.85 -33.17
CA VAL A 508 -9.75 15.60 -33.91
C VAL A 508 -10.98 14.74 -33.62
N GLY A 509 -11.61 14.20 -34.67
CA GLY A 509 -12.87 13.48 -34.57
C GLY A 509 -12.92 12.16 -35.36
N THR A 510 -13.85 11.28 -34.98
CA THR A 510 -14.14 10.03 -35.71
C THR A 510 -15.01 10.21 -36.95
N VAL A 511 -15.64 11.38 -37.07
CA VAL A 511 -16.42 11.86 -38.22
C VAL A 511 -16.14 13.35 -38.40
N ALA A 512 -16.50 13.90 -39.56
CA ALA A 512 -16.35 15.32 -39.86
C ALA A 512 -16.98 16.22 -38.77
N GLY A 513 -16.22 17.21 -38.29
CA GLY A 513 -16.63 18.15 -37.25
C GLY A 513 -16.68 17.61 -35.81
N ALA A 514 -16.41 16.32 -35.56
CA ALA A 514 -16.40 15.75 -34.21
C ALA A 514 -15.12 16.11 -33.43
N THR A 515 -15.17 15.96 -32.10
CA THR A 515 -14.08 16.29 -31.16
C THR A 515 -13.79 15.17 -30.15
N ASP A 516 -14.24 13.95 -30.48
CA ASP A 516 -14.24 12.78 -29.60
C ASP A 516 -12.87 12.06 -29.52
N VAL A 517 -11.92 12.37 -30.41
CA VAL A 517 -10.56 11.81 -30.40
C VAL A 517 -9.56 12.76 -29.74
N TYR A 518 -9.62 14.03 -30.09
CA TYR A 518 -8.88 15.10 -29.44
C TYR A 518 -9.82 16.30 -29.23
N PRO A 519 -10.01 16.75 -27.98
CA PRO A 519 -10.97 17.79 -27.68
C PRO A 519 -10.56 19.13 -28.30
N ALA A 520 -11.56 19.97 -28.58
CA ALA A 520 -11.33 21.32 -29.08
C ALA A 520 -10.38 22.10 -28.15
N THR A 521 -9.19 22.44 -28.65
CA THR A 521 -8.13 23.08 -27.88
C THR A 521 -7.65 24.33 -28.60
N ASN A 522 -7.58 25.45 -27.89
CA ASN A 522 -7.02 26.69 -28.43
C ASN A 522 -5.50 26.63 -28.42
N LEU A 523 -4.91 26.68 -29.61
CA LEU A 523 -3.48 26.77 -29.81
C LEU A 523 -3.04 28.24 -29.80
N PRO A 524 -2.07 28.62 -28.95
CA PRO A 524 -1.50 29.95 -28.97
C PRO A 524 -0.64 30.16 -30.21
N VAL A 525 -0.35 31.43 -30.53
CA VAL A 525 0.54 31.83 -31.64
C VAL A 525 1.95 31.26 -31.42
N GLY A 526 2.57 30.79 -32.51
CA GLY A 526 3.88 30.16 -32.54
C GLY A 526 3.84 28.72 -33.05
N ALA A 527 4.99 28.04 -33.02
CA ALA A 527 5.08 26.62 -33.32
C ALA A 527 4.43 25.78 -32.20
N GLN A 528 3.46 24.96 -32.58
CA GLN A 528 2.69 24.10 -31.69
C GLN A 528 2.77 22.65 -32.15
N ALA A 529 2.48 21.73 -31.24
CA ALA A 529 2.31 20.33 -31.56
C ALA A 529 1.24 19.72 -30.65
N ILE A 530 0.40 18.87 -31.22
CA ILE A 530 -0.53 18.02 -30.49
C ILE A 530 -0.26 16.56 -30.82
N GLN A 531 -0.69 15.65 -29.94
CA GLN A 531 -0.72 14.22 -30.24
C GLN A 531 -2.12 13.66 -30.01
N PHE A 532 -2.50 12.64 -30.77
CA PHE A 532 -3.75 11.91 -30.57
C PHE A 532 -3.57 10.41 -30.85
N THR A 533 -4.40 9.56 -30.25
CA THR A 533 -4.43 8.12 -30.56
C THR A 533 -5.68 7.83 -31.38
N ALA A 534 -5.51 7.24 -32.56
CA ALA A 534 -6.63 6.98 -33.46
C ALA A 534 -7.54 5.88 -32.91
N THR A 535 -8.85 6.11 -32.94
CA THR A 535 -9.89 5.13 -32.53
C THR A 535 -10.60 4.51 -33.73
N ARG A 536 -10.34 5.03 -34.94
CA ARG A 536 -10.85 4.55 -36.22
C ARG A 536 -9.75 4.54 -37.26
N THR A 537 -10.01 3.91 -38.41
CA THR A 537 -9.11 3.90 -39.57
C THR A 537 -9.14 5.20 -40.38
N THR A 538 -10.14 6.04 -40.15
CA THR A 538 -10.25 7.39 -40.72
C THR A 538 -10.47 8.36 -39.57
N THR A 539 -9.70 9.43 -39.54
CA THR A 539 -9.73 10.46 -38.49
C THR A 539 -9.77 11.84 -39.12
N TYR A 540 -10.55 12.77 -38.57
CA TYR A 540 -10.75 14.10 -39.14
C TYR A 540 -9.99 15.12 -38.30
N LEU A 541 -8.97 15.76 -38.89
CA LEU A 541 -8.21 16.84 -38.27
C LEU A 541 -8.79 18.18 -38.71
N LYS A 542 -9.20 19.01 -37.75
CA LYS A 542 -9.85 20.29 -38.01
C LYS A 542 -9.12 21.44 -37.32
N PHE A 543 -8.92 22.53 -38.05
CA PHE A 543 -8.52 23.83 -37.52
C PHE A 543 -9.63 24.84 -37.77
N TYR A 544 -10.02 25.61 -36.75
CA TYR A 544 -11.08 26.59 -36.89
C TYR A 544 -10.94 27.73 -35.89
N LYS A 545 -11.67 28.81 -36.15
CA LYS A 545 -11.77 29.96 -35.27
C LYS A 545 -13.17 30.57 -35.34
N GLY A 546 -13.68 31.03 -34.20
CA GLY A 546 -14.91 31.81 -34.12
C GLY A 546 -14.73 33.28 -34.53
N SER A 547 -15.81 34.07 -34.51
CA SER A 547 -15.87 35.47 -34.94
C SER A 547 -15.12 36.45 -34.02
N THR A 548 -13.79 36.35 -33.95
CA THR A 548 -12.95 37.16 -33.05
C THR A 548 -11.73 37.75 -33.77
N THR A 549 -11.45 39.02 -33.52
CA THR A 549 -10.24 39.74 -33.99
C THR A 549 -9.11 39.59 -32.96
N PRO A 550 -7.83 39.43 -33.36
CA PRO A 550 -7.30 39.32 -34.72
C PRO A 550 -7.59 37.97 -35.38
N ALA A 551 -7.55 37.92 -36.72
CA ALA A 551 -7.65 36.68 -37.49
C ALA A 551 -6.53 35.70 -37.11
N GLY A 552 -6.84 34.40 -37.09
CA GLY A 552 -5.86 33.35 -36.86
C GLY A 552 -5.40 32.72 -38.17
N THR A 553 -4.15 32.28 -38.22
CA THR A 553 -3.60 31.56 -39.38
C THR A 553 -2.95 30.26 -38.95
N VAL A 554 -2.93 29.28 -39.84
CA VAL A 554 -2.12 28.06 -39.71
C VAL A 554 -1.26 27.85 -40.93
N ASP A 555 -0.08 27.32 -40.69
CA ASP A 555 0.94 26.96 -41.68
C ASP A 555 1.75 25.75 -41.18
N GLU A 556 2.55 25.15 -42.05
CA GLU A 556 3.47 24.02 -41.77
C GLU A 556 2.81 22.84 -41.04
N VAL A 557 1.58 22.50 -41.42
CA VAL A 557 0.82 21.40 -40.81
C VAL A 557 1.39 20.05 -41.30
N SER A 558 1.73 19.15 -40.38
CA SER A 558 2.13 17.77 -40.69
C SER A 558 1.33 16.80 -39.81
N CYS A 559 1.21 15.53 -40.22
CA CYS A 559 0.66 14.48 -39.37
C CYS A 559 1.38 13.17 -39.65
N ARG A 560 2.04 12.62 -38.63
CA ARG A 560 2.86 11.40 -38.76
C ARG A 560 2.59 10.44 -37.63
N LEU A 561 2.68 9.14 -37.92
CA LEU A 561 2.75 8.09 -36.92
C LEU A 561 3.88 8.40 -35.94
N ALA A 562 3.59 8.32 -34.64
CA ALA A 562 4.48 8.78 -33.59
C ALA A 562 4.46 7.85 -32.36
N VAL A 563 5.54 7.88 -31.60
CA VAL A 563 5.58 7.37 -30.23
C VAL A 563 5.01 8.44 -29.31
N ALA A 564 4.08 8.04 -28.45
CA ALA A 564 3.42 8.94 -27.52
C ALA A 564 4.41 9.53 -26.50
N ASP A 565 4.29 10.83 -26.24
CA ASP A 565 4.85 11.44 -25.04
C ASP A 565 3.88 11.24 -23.88
N ARG A 566 4.35 10.55 -22.84
CA ARG A 566 3.62 10.22 -21.61
C ARG A 566 3.81 11.27 -20.52
N SER A 567 4.54 12.36 -20.79
CA SER A 567 4.59 13.53 -19.92
C SER A 567 3.29 14.33 -20.03
N TYR A 568 3.12 15.32 -19.13
CA TYR A 568 1.97 16.22 -19.20
C TYR A 568 2.05 17.23 -20.36
N LYS A 569 3.17 17.30 -21.09
CA LYS A 569 3.33 18.14 -22.29
C LYS A 569 2.66 17.52 -23.51
N GLY A 570 2.63 16.19 -23.60
CA GLY A 570 1.89 15.47 -24.64
C GLY A 570 2.38 15.76 -26.06
N LYS A 571 3.69 15.91 -26.25
CA LYS A 571 4.31 16.16 -27.56
C LYS A 571 5.14 14.96 -27.98
N GLY A 572 4.54 14.02 -28.72
CA GLY A 572 5.19 12.77 -29.14
C GLY A 572 6.42 12.93 -30.05
N THR A 573 6.95 11.80 -30.52
CA THR A 573 8.10 11.73 -31.46
C THR A 573 7.70 10.97 -32.72
N ALA A 574 7.75 11.61 -33.88
CA ALA A 574 7.40 11.01 -35.16
C ALA A 574 8.39 9.91 -35.57
N ILE A 575 7.86 8.85 -36.19
CA ILE A 575 8.64 7.68 -36.62
C ILE A 575 9.10 7.86 -38.08
N TYR A 576 10.39 7.72 -38.31
CA TYR A 576 11.02 7.65 -39.64
C TYR A 576 11.64 6.27 -39.86
N GLY A 577 11.58 5.78 -41.10
CA GLY A 577 12.08 4.45 -41.47
C GLY A 577 11.34 3.32 -40.75
N THR A 578 12.04 2.21 -40.50
CA THR A 578 11.49 0.99 -39.89
C THR A 578 12.32 0.52 -38.67
N PRO A 579 12.27 1.25 -37.54
CA PRO A 579 12.89 0.78 -36.30
C PRO A 579 12.24 -0.52 -35.78
N GLN A 580 13.00 -1.24 -34.96
CA GLN A 580 12.63 -2.50 -34.34
C GLN A 580 12.35 -2.34 -32.85
N ARG A 581 11.38 -3.09 -32.33
CA ARG A 581 10.99 -3.09 -30.92
C ARG A 581 11.02 -4.49 -30.36
N ASN A 582 11.96 -4.74 -29.46
CA ASN A 582 12.14 -6.05 -28.85
C ASN A 582 12.04 -5.92 -27.32
N PRO A 583 11.53 -6.94 -26.61
CA PRO A 583 11.63 -6.98 -25.16
C PRO A 583 13.07 -6.74 -24.69
N VAL A 584 13.24 -5.99 -23.59
CA VAL A 584 14.57 -5.69 -23.03
C VAL A 584 15.34 -6.96 -22.61
N ALA A 585 14.59 -7.98 -22.21
CA ALA A 585 15.05 -9.32 -21.93
C ALA A 585 13.91 -10.31 -22.25
N THR A 586 14.21 -11.60 -22.37
CA THR A 586 13.19 -12.64 -22.58
C THR A 586 12.07 -12.52 -21.55
N GLY A 587 10.82 -12.45 -22.02
CA GLY A 587 9.64 -12.38 -21.16
C GLY A 587 9.38 -11.02 -20.47
N ALA A 588 10.27 -10.04 -20.60
CA ALA A 588 10.07 -8.71 -20.01
C ALA A 588 9.01 -7.89 -20.77
N GLU A 589 8.27 -7.05 -20.06
CA GLU A 589 7.27 -6.14 -20.66
C GLU A 589 7.86 -4.80 -21.13
N VAL A 590 9.03 -4.40 -20.62
CA VAL A 590 9.76 -3.22 -21.12
C VAL A 590 10.38 -3.53 -22.47
N VAL A 591 10.28 -2.58 -23.41
CA VAL A 591 10.70 -2.75 -24.80
C VAL A 591 11.87 -1.83 -25.14
N LEU A 592 12.93 -2.40 -25.72
CA LEU A 592 14.05 -1.68 -26.33
C LEU A 592 13.77 -1.40 -27.81
N TRP A 593 13.99 -0.15 -28.21
CA TRP A 593 13.96 0.29 -29.60
C TRP A 593 15.35 0.22 -30.22
N SER A 594 15.47 -0.39 -31.40
CA SER A 594 16.73 -0.69 -32.10
C SER A 594 16.54 -0.63 -33.62
N GLY A 595 17.55 -1.05 -34.40
CA GLY A 595 17.49 -0.98 -35.87
C GLY A 595 17.66 0.44 -36.41
N TRP A 596 18.43 1.26 -35.69
CA TRP A 596 18.66 2.65 -36.03
C TRP A 596 19.53 2.81 -37.29
N ALA A 597 19.20 3.78 -38.12
CA ALA A 597 19.91 4.08 -39.36
C ALA A 597 19.82 5.59 -39.70
N SER A 598 20.49 6.02 -40.77
CA SER A 598 20.40 7.40 -41.27
C SER A 598 18.98 7.81 -41.67
N ASP A 599 18.14 6.84 -42.00
CA ASP A 599 16.74 6.97 -42.41
C ASP A 599 15.75 6.31 -41.43
N ALA A 600 16.24 5.67 -40.36
CA ALA A 600 15.43 5.03 -39.33
C ALA A 600 15.73 5.62 -37.94
N TYR A 601 14.87 6.54 -37.48
CA TYR A 601 15.00 7.28 -36.23
C TYR A 601 13.65 7.83 -35.76
N LEU A 602 13.62 8.36 -34.54
CA LEU A 602 12.47 9.12 -34.04
C LEU A 602 12.84 10.61 -34.01
N GLU A 603 11.91 11.48 -34.36
CA GLU A 603 12.13 12.93 -34.36
C GLU A 603 10.96 13.68 -33.71
N GLN A 604 11.29 14.62 -32.81
CA GLN A 604 10.36 15.64 -32.35
C GLN A 604 10.71 16.97 -33.05
N PRO A 605 9.73 17.66 -33.65
CA PRO A 605 9.92 19.00 -34.17
C PRO A 605 10.19 19.99 -33.03
N TYR A 606 10.41 21.26 -33.37
CA TYR A 606 10.68 22.28 -32.36
C TYR A 606 9.64 22.30 -31.24
N ASN A 607 10.15 22.22 -30.02
CA ASN A 607 9.37 22.20 -28.80
C ASN A 607 9.98 23.19 -27.79
N SER A 608 9.29 24.29 -27.59
CA SER A 608 9.67 25.32 -26.61
C SER A 608 9.63 24.83 -25.16
N ASP A 609 8.96 23.72 -24.86
CA ASP A 609 9.03 23.12 -23.52
C ASP A 609 10.39 22.48 -23.22
N LEU A 610 11.25 22.29 -24.23
CA LEU A 610 12.63 21.83 -24.03
C LEU A 610 13.63 23.00 -23.92
N ASP A 611 13.17 24.25 -24.08
CA ASP A 611 13.98 25.46 -23.97
C ASP A 611 14.10 25.89 -22.49
N VAL A 612 15.15 25.38 -21.83
CA VAL A 612 15.47 25.66 -20.42
C VAL A 612 16.41 26.86 -20.22
N GLY A 613 16.76 27.56 -21.29
CA GLY A 613 17.68 28.70 -21.28
C GLY A 613 19.06 28.31 -20.76
N THR A 614 19.52 29.05 -19.77
CA THR A 614 20.76 28.81 -19.03
C THR A 614 20.53 27.96 -17.77
N GLY A 615 19.30 27.53 -17.50
CA GLY A 615 18.91 26.79 -16.29
C GLY A 615 19.31 25.31 -16.33
N ASP A 616 19.12 24.64 -15.20
CA ASP A 616 19.44 23.22 -15.07
C ASP A 616 18.42 22.34 -15.81
N PHE A 617 18.88 21.20 -16.30
CA PHE A 617 18.05 20.18 -16.94
C PHE A 617 18.71 18.81 -16.87
N TRP A 618 17.93 17.77 -17.17
CA TRP A 618 18.43 16.40 -17.24
C TRP A 618 17.77 15.61 -18.37
N VAL A 619 18.50 14.61 -18.86
CA VAL A 619 18.08 13.62 -19.83
C VAL A 619 18.43 12.25 -19.28
N ALA A 620 17.46 11.34 -19.21
CA ALA A 620 17.69 9.96 -18.78
C ALA A 620 17.11 8.96 -19.78
N LEU A 621 17.80 7.83 -19.94
CA LEU A 621 17.34 6.72 -20.77
C LEU A 621 18.01 5.42 -20.33
N TRP A 622 17.41 4.29 -20.69
CA TRP A 622 18.04 2.98 -20.61
C TRP A 622 18.58 2.60 -21.98
N THR A 623 19.79 2.04 -22.04
CA THR A 623 20.41 1.64 -23.31
C THR A 623 21.26 0.38 -23.21
N THR A 624 21.40 -0.31 -24.34
CA THR A 624 22.41 -1.35 -24.59
C THR A 624 23.42 -0.94 -25.68
N ALA A 625 23.32 0.30 -26.17
CA ALA A 625 24.19 0.81 -27.22
C ALA A 625 25.61 1.04 -26.71
N THR A 626 26.58 0.68 -27.55
CA THR A 626 28.01 0.81 -27.29
C THR A 626 28.66 1.87 -28.18
N THR A 627 28.01 2.26 -29.27
CA THR A 627 28.44 3.31 -30.20
C THR A 627 27.24 4.08 -30.76
N GLY A 628 27.43 5.33 -31.15
CA GLY A 628 26.44 6.15 -31.89
C GLY A 628 25.66 7.14 -31.01
N SER A 629 24.84 7.96 -31.66
CA SER A 629 24.03 9.00 -31.01
C SER A 629 22.75 8.41 -30.43
N LEU A 630 22.55 8.54 -29.12
CA LEU A 630 21.36 8.01 -28.43
C LEU A 630 20.21 9.00 -28.51
N ILE A 631 20.51 10.25 -28.18
CA ILE A 631 19.59 11.38 -28.28
C ILE A 631 20.38 12.65 -28.56
N GLU A 632 19.87 13.44 -29.49
CA GLU A 632 20.49 14.70 -29.93
C GLU A 632 19.42 15.75 -30.16
N ARG A 633 19.62 16.96 -29.64
CA ARG A 633 18.78 18.13 -29.90
C ARG A 633 19.62 19.30 -30.40
N GLY A 634 19.20 19.93 -31.49
CA GLY A 634 19.86 21.08 -32.07
C GLY A 634 19.34 21.40 -33.47
N THR A 635 20.05 22.26 -34.20
CA THR A 635 19.70 22.65 -35.57
C THR A 635 20.74 22.07 -36.53
N SER A 636 20.29 21.47 -37.64
CA SER A 636 21.22 20.91 -38.64
C SER A 636 22.15 22.00 -39.19
N GLY A 637 23.45 21.70 -39.28
CA GLY A 637 24.45 22.59 -39.87
C GLY A 637 24.93 23.75 -38.98
N LEU A 638 24.43 23.91 -37.76
CA LEU A 638 24.92 24.90 -36.79
C LEU A 638 25.72 24.23 -35.66
N PRO A 639 26.94 24.70 -35.34
CA PRO A 639 27.73 24.16 -34.23
C PRO A 639 27.21 24.59 -32.84
N THR A 640 26.31 25.57 -32.75
CA THR A 640 25.92 26.22 -31.48
C THR A 640 24.74 25.54 -30.78
N GLY A 641 24.87 25.29 -29.47
CA GLY A 641 23.75 24.92 -28.57
C GLY A 641 23.23 23.48 -28.66
N LEU A 642 23.92 22.60 -29.38
CA LEU A 642 23.58 21.18 -29.50
C LEU A 642 23.65 20.49 -28.12
N VAL A 643 22.62 19.73 -27.75
CA VAL A 643 22.62 18.83 -26.58
C VAL A 643 22.65 17.39 -27.09
N ARG A 644 23.67 16.61 -26.71
CA ARG A 644 23.85 15.23 -27.20
C ARG A 644 24.28 14.27 -26.10
N LEU A 645 23.62 13.12 -26.04
CA LEU A 645 24.06 11.95 -25.30
C LEU A 645 24.39 10.82 -26.29
N ALA A 646 25.62 10.33 -26.24
CA ALA A 646 26.14 9.37 -27.21
C ALA A 646 27.00 8.30 -26.54
N ALA A 647 27.15 7.16 -27.22
CA ALA A 647 28.07 6.10 -26.85
C ALA A 647 29.29 6.11 -27.80
N PHE A 648 30.48 5.95 -27.25
CA PHE A 648 31.74 5.83 -27.97
C PHE A 648 32.46 4.61 -27.41
N GLY A 649 32.96 3.69 -28.22
CA GLY A 649 33.47 2.39 -27.74
C GLY A 649 34.35 2.52 -26.49
N GLY A 650 33.82 2.12 -25.31
CA GLY A 650 34.47 2.22 -24.00
C GLY A 650 33.93 3.30 -23.04
N SER A 651 33.13 4.28 -23.49
CA SER A 651 32.59 5.37 -22.67
C SER A 651 31.24 5.92 -23.16
N TYR A 652 30.46 6.46 -22.23
CA TYR A 652 29.33 7.32 -22.57
C TYR A 652 29.76 8.78 -22.50
N GLN A 653 29.17 9.63 -23.35
CA GLN A 653 29.52 11.04 -23.46
C GLN A 653 28.26 11.90 -23.50
N PHE A 654 28.22 12.90 -22.62
CA PHE A 654 27.25 13.98 -22.63
C PHE A 654 27.93 15.28 -23.09
N THR A 655 27.44 15.84 -24.18
CA THR A 655 28.01 17.02 -24.84
C THR A 655 26.97 18.12 -24.91
N ILE A 656 27.38 19.34 -24.57
CA ILE A 656 26.69 20.57 -24.98
C ILE A 656 27.67 21.37 -25.84
N VAL A 657 27.46 21.41 -27.17
CA VAL A 657 28.46 21.98 -28.10
C VAL A 657 28.62 23.49 -27.88
N ASP A 658 29.86 23.97 -28.09
CA ASP A 658 30.44 25.27 -27.73
C ASP A 658 30.74 25.52 -26.24
N SER A 659 30.58 24.52 -25.37
CA SER A 659 30.95 24.61 -23.95
C SER A 659 31.91 23.52 -23.48
N ALA A 660 31.39 22.31 -23.31
CA ALA A 660 32.02 21.29 -22.51
C ALA A 660 31.46 19.90 -22.81
N THR A 661 32.25 18.90 -22.45
CA THR A 661 31.89 17.50 -22.65
C THR A 661 32.18 16.73 -21.38
N ALA A 662 31.14 16.20 -20.74
CA ALA A 662 31.28 15.24 -19.65
C ALA A 662 31.34 13.83 -20.25
N SER A 663 32.38 13.07 -19.94
CA SER A 663 32.53 11.67 -20.36
C SER A 663 32.94 10.82 -19.16
N GLY A 664 32.55 9.55 -19.19
CA GLY A 664 32.84 8.60 -18.12
C GLY A 664 32.93 7.18 -18.65
N GLY A 665 33.87 6.41 -18.11
CA GLY A 665 34.16 5.05 -18.56
C GLY A 665 33.07 4.04 -18.19
N VAL A 666 32.94 3.03 -19.07
CA VAL A 666 32.02 1.87 -19.09
C VAL A 666 30.77 2.06 -19.97
N THR A 667 30.88 1.65 -21.23
CA THR A 667 29.73 1.22 -22.07
C THR A 667 29.37 -0.23 -21.77
N SER A 668 28.09 -0.56 -21.76
CA SER A 668 27.63 -1.94 -21.59
C SER A 668 26.66 -2.36 -22.70
N ALA A 669 26.79 -3.62 -23.13
CA ALA A 669 25.78 -4.28 -23.97
C ALA A 669 24.57 -4.77 -23.16
N THR A 670 24.62 -4.67 -21.82
CA THR A 670 23.47 -4.92 -20.95
C THR A 670 22.72 -3.62 -20.67
N PRO A 671 21.39 -3.68 -20.43
CA PRO A 671 20.60 -2.50 -20.12
C PRO A 671 21.22 -1.68 -18.99
N THR A 672 21.57 -0.43 -19.31
CA THR A 672 22.26 0.49 -18.40
C THR A 672 21.50 1.81 -18.37
N LEU A 673 21.28 2.34 -17.17
CA LEU A 673 20.65 3.65 -17.00
C LEU A 673 21.71 4.74 -17.20
N LEU A 674 21.44 5.67 -18.11
CA LEU A 674 22.21 6.90 -18.24
C LEU A 674 21.38 8.05 -17.72
N VAL A 675 22.00 8.91 -16.90
CA VAL A 675 21.46 10.21 -16.52
C VAL A 675 22.51 11.27 -16.83
N ALA A 676 22.20 12.12 -17.80
CA ALA A 676 23.01 13.26 -18.18
C ALA A 676 22.31 14.52 -17.67
N GLN A 677 22.99 15.37 -16.93
CA GLN A 677 22.38 16.58 -16.38
C GLN A 677 23.33 17.77 -16.35
N ARG A 678 22.76 18.97 -16.44
CA ARG A 678 23.43 20.23 -16.14
C ARG A 678 22.98 20.71 -14.77
N VAL A 679 23.93 20.97 -13.88
CA VAL A 679 23.70 21.44 -12.50
C VAL A 679 24.62 22.63 -12.22
N GLY A 680 24.06 23.83 -12.12
CA GLY A 680 24.80 25.05 -11.78
C GLY A 680 26.00 25.33 -12.70
N GLY A 681 25.90 25.04 -14.00
CA GLY A 681 27.01 25.20 -14.96
C GLY A 681 28.02 24.05 -14.96
N VAL A 682 27.69 22.91 -14.33
CA VAL A 682 28.49 21.68 -14.42
C VAL A 682 27.68 20.63 -15.17
N LEU A 683 28.27 20.02 -16.17
CA LEU A 683 27.74 18.83 -16.82
C LEU A 683 28.12 17.62 -15.97
N GLU A 684 27.16 16.78 -15.65
CA GLU A 684 27.37 15.51 -14.98
C GLU A 684 26.84 14.37 -15.85
N LEU A 685 27.56 13.26 -15.84
CA LEU A 685 27.13 12.01 -16.43
C LEU A 685 27.15 10.92 -15.36
N TRP A 686 26.00 10.28 -15.18
CA TRP A 686 25.78 9.17 -14.29
C TRP A 686 25.49 7.92 -15.09
N VAL A 687 26.12 6.81 -14.68
CA VAL A 687 25.88 5.47 -15.18
C VAL A 687 25.34 4.66 -14.01
N ASN A 688 24.13 4.14 -14.17
CA ASN A 688 23.35 3.52 -13.11
C ASN A 688 23.13 4.49 -11.94
N ASP A 689 23.71 4.23 -10.77
CA ASP A 689 23.60 5.07 -9.57
C ASP A 689 24.91 5.82 -9.22
N THR A 690 25.89 5.81 -10.12
CA THR A 690 27.23 6.36 -9.89
C THR A 690 27.58 7.44 -10.91
N ARG A 691 28.10 8.58 -10.42
CA ARG A 691 28.62 9.65 -11.28
C ARG A 691 29.96 9.24 -11.86
N VAL A 692 30.03 9.13 -13.19
CA VAL A 692 31.23 8.66 -13.91
C VAL A 692 31.95 9.76 -14.68
N GLY A 693 31.26 10.88 -14.93
CA GLY A 693 31.82 12.01 -15.67
C GLY A 693 31.35 13.34 -15.12
N SER A 694 32.23 14.34 -15.17
CA SER A 694 31.90 15.73 -14.87
C SER A 694 32.76 16.66 -15.70
N ALA A 695 32.18 17.76 -16.17
CA ALA A 695 32.90 18.82 -16.87
C ALA A 695 32.26 20.18 -16.58
N THR A 696 33.06 21.21 -16.38
CA THR A 696 32.57 22.58 -16.30
C THR A 696 32.07 23.02 -17.66
N GLY A 697 30.81 23.44 -17.76
CA GLY A 697 30.23 23.99 -18.99
C GLY A 697 29.72 25.41 -18.75
N PRO A 698 30.18 26.45 -19.49
CA PRO A 698 29.51 27.74 -19.43
C PRO A 698 27.99 27.59 -19.61
N ALA A 699 27.22 28.46 -18.96
CA ALA A 699 25.76 28.43 -18.99
C ALA A 699 25.23 28.82 -20.38
N ILE A 700 25.41 27.94 -21.36
CA ILE A 700 24.99 28.14 -22.74
C ILE A 700 23.48 28.07 -22.79
N ASN A 701 22.91 29.06 -23.45
CA ASN A 701 21.49 29.11 -23.72
C ASN A 701 21.11 27.97 -24.67
N THR A 702 20.29 27.03 -24.20
CA THR A 702 19.77 25.93 -25.01
C THR A 702 18.48 26.28 -25.77
N ASN A 703 18.05 27.54 -25.72
CA ASN A 703 16.90 28.04 -26.46
C ASN A 703 17.28 28.20 -27.93
N LEU A 704 16.92 27.21 -28.71
CA LEU A 704 17.28 27.12 -30.11
C LEU A 704 16.02 27.12 -30.97
N ALA A 705 15.70 28.28 -31.54
CA ALA A 705 14.62 28.39 -32.50
C ALA A 705 14.84 27.40 -33.66
N GLY A 706 13.81 26.60 -33.96
CA GLY A 706 13.88 25.60 -35.03
C GLY A 706 14.70 24.34 -34.71
N ALA A 707 15.17 24.16 -33.46
CA ALA A 707 15.84 22.92 -33.09
C ALA A 707 14.89 21.72 -33.16
N VAL A 708 15.39 20.60 -33.70
CA VAL A 708 14.72 19.31 -33.66
C VAL A 708 15.42 18.41 -32.66
N MET A 709 14.70 17.43 -32.11
CA MET A 709 15.28 16.40 -31.26
C MET A 709 15.15 15.05 -31.96
N ARG A 710 16.24 14.32 -32.10
CA ARG A 710 16.26 12.94 -32.61
C ARG A 710 16.68 11.93 -31.56
N ILE A 711 16.10 10.74 -31.66
CA ILE A 711 16.47 9.56 -30.87
C ILE A 711 16.94 8.47 -31.83
N GLY A 712 18.08 7.86 -31.51
CA GLY A 712 18.67 6.75 -32.24
C GLY A 712 19.61 7.13 -33.39
N CYS A 713 19.63 8.39 -33.82
CA CYS A 713 20.52 8.89 -34.87
C CYS A 713 20.80 10.39 -34.67
N ALA A 714 21.94 10.89 -35.14
CA ALA A 714 22.26 12.31 -35.07
C ALA A 714 21.40 13.13 -36.05
N ILE A 715 21.26 14.43 -35.79
CA ILE A 715 20.44 15.36 -36.60
C ILE A 715 21.03 15.55 -38.02
N GLY A 716 22.32 15.29 -38.20
CA GLY A 716 22.95 15.23 -39.52
C GLY A 716 22.64 13.95 -40.32
N GLY A 717 21.89 12.98 -39.77
CA GLY A 717 21.68 11.67 -40.39
C GLY A 717 22.91 10.76 -40.32
N SER A 718 23.81 10.99 -39.37
CA SER A 718 25.04 10.23 -39.16
C SER A 718 25.04 9.52 -37.79
N SER A 719 25.97 8.59 -37.60
CA SER A 719 26.23 7.91 -36.31
C SER A 719 24.98 7.27 -35.65
N PRO A 720 24.24 6.38 -36.34
CA PRO A 720 23.14 5.66 -35.72
C PRO A 720 23.60 4.82 -34.53
N ALA A 721 22.76 4.70 -33.50
CA ALA A 721 23.08 3.90 -32.31
C ALA A 721 23.16 2.40 -32.62
N SER A 722 24.17 1.71 -32.08
CA SER A 722 24.41 0.28 -32.34
C SER A 722 23.49 -0.67 -31.56
N GLY A 723 22.82 -0.18 -30.52
CA GLY A 723 22.00 -1.00 -29.61
C GLY A 723 20.63 -0.38 -29.31
N GLY A 724 20.00 -0.92 -28.28
CA GLY A 724 18.64 -0.56 -27.86
C GLY A 724 18.58 0.73 -27.05
N ILE A 725 17.46 1.46 -27.14
CA ILE A 725 17.13 2.63 -26.32
C ILE A 725 15.68 2.47 -25.80
N THR A 726 15.43 2.81 -24.55
CA THR A 726 14.07 2.80 -23.96
C THR A 726 13.91 3.83 -22.83
N MET A 727 12.67 4.14 -22.47
CA MET A 727 12.29 5.01 -21.34
C MET A 727 13.02 6.36 -21.34
N VAL A 728 13.01 7.02 -22.50
CA VAL A 728 13.65 8.32 -22.71
C VAL A 728 12.86 9.39 -21.98
N ARG A 729 13.54 10.12 -21.10
CA ARG A 729 12.97 11.18 -20.27
C ARG A 729 13.81 12.44 -20.36
N TRP A 730 13.13 13.58 -20.41
CA TRP A 730 13.76 14.91 -20.36
C TRP A 730 12.99 15.75 -19.35
N GLY A 731 13.69 16.36 -18.40
CA GLY A 731 13.09 17.25 -17.40
C GLY A 731 13.86 18.55 -17.21
N ALA A 732 13.18 19.55 -16.67
CA ALA A 732 13.79 20.79 -16.21
C ALA A 732 14.30 20.64 -14.76
N GLY A 733 15.31 21.42 -14.39
CA GLY A 733 16.00 21.32 -13.09
C GLY A 733 17.08 20.23 -13.05
N ALA A 734 17.62 19.98 -11.86
CA ALA A 734 18.63 18.94 -11.64
C ALA A 734 18.07 17.81 -10.77
N LEU A 735 18.47 16.57 -11.05
CA LEU A 735 18.15 15.44 -10.19
C LEU A 735 19.15 15.36 -9.04
N SER A 736 18.62 15.16 -7.83
CA SER A 736 19.45 14.83 -6.68
C SER A 736 20.04 13.42 -6.83
N PRO A 737 21.24 13.15 -6.27
CA PRO A 737 21.81 11.80 -6.26
C PRO A 737 20.88 10.74 -5.63
N ALA A 738 20.05 11.13 -4.65
CA ALA A 738 19.07 10.25 -4.03
C ALA A 738 17.94 9.85 -5.01
N GLN A 739 17.46 10.79 -5.83
CA GLN A 739 16.50 10.49 -6.89
C GLN A 739 17.12 9.55 -7.93
N ILE A 740 18.33 9.82 -8.42
CA ILE A 740 19.03 8.97 -9.40
C ILE A 740 19.19 7.54 -8.86
N ARG A 741 19.67 7.38 -7.62
CA ARG A 741 19.81 6.07 -6.99
C ARG A 741 18.48 5.33 -6.86
N ARG A 742 17.40 6.03 -6.49
CA ARG A 742 16.07 5.40 -6.41
C ARG A 742 15.54 4.99 -7.77
N ILE A 743 15.68 5.85 -8.79
CA ILE A 743 15.32 5.55 -10.18
C ILE A 743 16.00 4.24 -10.60
N PHE A 744 17.33 4.15 -10.45
CA PHE A 744 18.07 2.95 -10.78
C PHE A 744 17.60 1.72 -9.99
N ARG A 745 17.53 1.82 -8.67
CA ARG A 745 17.16 0.70 -7.77
C ARG A 745 15.79 0.09 -8.11
N ASP A 746 14.82 0.93 -8.44
CA ASP A 746 13.45 0.50 -8.68
C ASP A 746 13.27 0.03 -10.15
N GLU A 747 13.90 0.70 -11.11
CA GLU A 747 13.76 0.39 -12.55
C GLU A 747 14.65 -0.75 -13.04
N VAL A 748 15.80 -1.00 -12.41
CA VAL A 748 16.70 -2.10 -12.83
C VAL A 748 16.01 -3.47 -12.76
N ARG A 749 14.99 -3.61 -11.90
CA ARG A 749 14.18 -4.83 -11.81
C ARG A 749 13.32 -5.05 -13.05
N LEU A 750 12.96 -3.98 -13.75
CA LEU A 750 12.16 -4.02 -14.98
C LEU A 750 12.99 -4.49 -16.19
N MET A 751 14.32 -4.47 -16.06
CA MET A 751 15.27 -4.84 -17.11
C MET A 751 15.65 -6.33 -17.08
N ARG A 752 15.09 -7.11 -16.14
CA ARG A 752 15.40 -8.54 -15.95
C ARG A 752 14.51 -9.43 -16.82
N PRO A 753 14.92 -10.68 -17.10
CA PRO A 753 14.04 -11.67 -17.69
C PRO A 753 12.72 -11.79 -16.90
N ASP A 754 11.63 -12.00 -17.64
CA ASP A 754 10.25 -12.15 -17.14
C ASP A 754 9.68 -10.98 -16.33
N ALA A 755 10.38 -9.84 -16.29
CA ALA A 755 9.95 -8.68 -15.52
C ALA A 755 8.63 -8.10 -16.07
N LYS A 756 7.62 -8.04 -15.20
CA LYS A 756 6.32 -7.43 -15.49
C LYS A 756 6.25 -6.03 -14.86
N CYS A 757 5.71 -5.06 -15.59
CA CYS A 757 5.61 -3.67 -15.16
C CYS A 757 4.25 -3.02 -15.47
N LEU A 758 3.43 -3.64 -16.33
CA LEU A 758 2.15 -3.09 -16.78
C LEU A 758 1.01 -3.45 -15.82
N LEU A 759 -0.17 -2.87 -16.03
CA LEU A 759 -1.40 -3.48 -15.55
C LEU A 759 -1.76 -4.66 -16.47
N ALA A 760 -2.12 -5.79 -15.88
CA ALA A 760 -2.76 -6.87 -16.62
C ALA A 760 -4.28 -6.71 -16.59
N GLY A 761 -4.94 -7.08 -17.68
CA GLY A 761 -6.38 -7.02 -17.83
C GLY A 761 -6.90 -5.64 -18.27
N SER A 762 -7.14 -4.73 -17.33
CA SER A 762 -7.82 -3.45 -17.59
C SER A 762 -7.08 -2.24 -17.01
N ASN A 763 -7.24 -1.09 -17.66
CA ASN A 763 -6.74 0.21 -17.18
C ASN A 763 -7.57 0.79 -16.04
N THR A 764 -8.86 0.42 -15.95
CA THR A 764 -9.76 1.01 -14.97
C THR A 764 -9.50 0.40 -13.60
N VAL A 765 -8.83 1.16 -12.74
CA VAL A 765 -8.61 0.80 -11.33
C VAL A 765 -9.92 0.93 -10.56
N THR A 766 -10.26 -0.08 -9.78
CA THR A 766 -11.50 -0.13 -8.98
C THR A 766 -11.24 -0.04 -7.48
N ALA A 767 -10.11 -0.56 -7.00
CA ALA A 767 -9.69 -0.45 -5.60
C ALA A 767 -8.16 -0.51 -5.47
N LEU A 768 -7.65 0.13 -4.43
CA LEU A 768 -6.24 0.12 -4.03
C LEU A 768 -6.12 -0.21 -2.54
N ASP A 769 -5.14 -1.04 -2.18
CA ASP A 769 -4.74 -1.23 -0.79
C ASP A 769 -3.25 -1.51 -0.72
N ARG A 770 -2.56 -0.90 0.25
CA ARG A 770 -1.13 -1.12 0.48
C ARG A 770 -0.96 -1.93 1.75
N ASP A 771 -0.25 -3.05 1.65
CA ASP A 771 0.04 -3.90 2.78
C ASP A 771 1.15 -3.28 3.64
N PRO A 772 0.89 -2.90 4.90
CA PRO A 772 1.90 -2.30 5.77
C PRO A 772 3.03 -3.29 6.15
N LEU A 773 2.83 -4.61 5.98
CA LEU A 773 3.85 -5.62 6.30
C LEU A 773 4.86 -5.83 5.17
N THR A 774 4.37 -5.94 3.94
CA THR A 774 5.20 -6.31 2.78
C THR A 774 5.51 -5.13 1.86
N ASP A 775 4.89 -3.97 2.11
CA ASP A 775 4.91 -2.78 1.25
C ASP A 775 4.46 -3.06 -0.20
N ARG A 776 3.71 -4.14 -0.41
CA ARG A 776 3.10 -4.48 -1.69
C ARG A 776 1.82 -3.67 -1.88
N LEU A 777 1.58 -3.25 -3.11
CA LEU A 777 0.36 -2.58 -3.51
C LEU A 777 -0.56 -3.55 -4.26
N LEU A 778 -1.77 -3.73 -3.75
CA LEU A 778 -2.87 -4.35 -4.46
C LEU A 778 -3.55 -3.31 -5.37
N VAL A 779 -3.72 -3.66 -6.63
CA VAL A 779 -4.47 -2.88 -7.63
C VAL A 779 -5.57 -3.75 -8.23
N CYS A 780 -6.80 -3.56 -7.80
CA CYS A 780 -7.96 -4.22 -8.38
C CYS A 780 -8.43 -3.49 -9.63
N THR A 781 -8.91 -4.26 -10.60
CA THR A 781 -9.48 -3.78 -11.86
C THR A 781 -10.71 -4.60 -12.22
N GLY A 782 -11.48 -4.14 -13.22
CA GLY A 782 -12.61 -4.91 -13.76
C GLY A 782 -12.23 -6.24 -14.44
N ALA A 783 -10.94 -6.57 -14.56
CA ALA A 783 -10.44 -7.78 -15.22
C ALA A 783 -9.58 -8.69 -14.31
N GLY A 784 -9.28 -8.27 -13.08
CA GLY A 784 -8.48 -9.02 -12.13
C GLY A 784 -7.76 -8.09 -11.15
N SER A 785 -6.90 -8.66 -10.30
CA SER A 785 -6.06 -7.92 -9.35
C SER A 785 -4.58 -8.06 -9.66
N ASN A 786 -3.85 -6.96 -9.58
CA ASN A 786 -2.42 -6.88 -9.78
C ASN A 786 -1.74 -6.63 -8.42
N ILE A 787 -0.65 -7.32 -8.12
CA ILE A 787 0.16 -7.06 -6.93
C ILE A 787 1.49 -6.48 -7.38
N PHE A 788 1.76 -5.25 -6.99
CA PHE A 788 3.01 -4.56 -7.27
C PHE A 788 3.94 -4.55 -6.07
N ARG A 789 5.23 -4.70 -6.35
CA ARG A 789 6.32 -4.34 -5.45
C ARG A 789 7.15 -3.27 -6.14
N ASP A 790 7.09 -2.06 -5.63
CA ASP A 790 7.58 -0.87 -6.32
C ASP A 790 6.94 -0.76 -7.73
N LEU A 791 7.76 -0.71 -8.79
CA LEU A 791 7.30 -0.65 -10.18
C LEU A 791 7.10 -2.02 -10.85
N ASN A 792 7.48 -3.12 -10.19
CA ASN A 792 7.39 -4.46 -10.75
C ASN A 792 6.09 -5.16 -10.30
N ARG A 793 5.32 -5.67 -11.27
CA ARG A 793 4.13 -6.50 -11.00
C ARG A 793 4.59 -7.91 -10.63
N ALA A 794 4.45 -8.25 -9.35
CA ALA A 794 4.84 -9.55 -8.80
C ALA A 794 3.81 -10.65 -9.08
N ALA A 795 2.53 -10.31 -9.13
CA ALA A 795 1.46 -11.26 -9.42
C ALA A 795 0.29 -10.60 -10.15
N TYR A 796 -0.43 -11.41 -10.92
CA TYR A 796 -1.73 -11.07 -11.47
C TYR A 796 -2.70 -12.20 -11.17
N HIS A 797 -3.86 -11.83 -10.66
CA HIS A 797 -4.89 -12.74 -10.23
C HIS A 797 -6.18 -12.52 -11.01
N SER A 798 -6.60 -13.56 -11.73
CA SER A 798 -7.84 -13.67 -12.49
C SER A 798 -8.45 -15.08 -12.27
N THR A 799 -9.59 -15.36 -12.90
CA THR A 799 -10.24 -16.68 -12.94
C THR A 799 -9.37 -17.78 -13.56
N SER A 800 -8.24 -17.45 -14.21
CA SER A 800 -7.28 -18.44 -14.69
C SER A 800 -6.20 -18.80 -13.67
N THR A 801 -6.03 -17.99 -12.62
CA THR A 801 -5.03 -18.20 -11.56
C THR A 801 -5.66 -18.45 -10.19
N ILE A 802 -6.91 -18.00 -10.00
CA ILE A 802 -7.73 -18.23 -8.81
C ILE A 802 -8.83 -19.20 -9.22
N THR A 803 -8.81 -20.39 -8.66
CA THR A 803 -9.73 -21.48 -8.98
C THR A 803 -11.09 -21.27 -8.33
N SER A 804 -11.13 -20.62 -7.16
CA SER A 804 -12.39 -20.45 -6.40
C SER A 804 -13.31 -19.37 -6.95
N THR A 805 -12.78 -18.42 -7.75
CA THR A 805 -13.55 -17.29 -8.27
C THR A 805 -14.08 -17.58 -9.66
N THR A 806 -15.35 -17.24 -9.91
CA THR A 806 -15.96 -17.26 -11.26
C THR A 806 -15.97 -15.91 -11.98
N SER A 807 -15.50 -14.84 -11.35
CA SER A 807 -15.56 -13.48 -11.89
C SER A 807 -14.22 -12.75 -11.76
N ASN A 808 -13.82 -12.12 -12.87
CA ASN A 808 -12.66 -11.24 -12.97
C ASN A 808 -12.94 -9.79 -12.56
N SER A 809 -14.20 -9.44 -12.27
CA SER A 809 -14.59 -8.07 -11.93
C SER A 809 -14.30 -7.77 -10.46
N HIS A 810 -13.02 -7.63 -10.11
CA HIS A 810 -12.58 -7.32 -8.76
C HIS A 810 -12.90 -5.83 -8.48
N LYS A 811 -13.81 -5.57 -7.55
CA LYS A 811 -14.31 -4.23 -7.22
C LYS A 811 -13.80 -3.72 -5.87
N ALA A 812 -13.52 -4.65 -4.96
CA ALA A 812 -12.92 -4.38 -3.67
C ALA A 812 -11.82 -5.39 -3.41
N GLY A 813 -10.80 -4.98 -2.65
CA GLY A 813 -9.73 -5.87 -2.27
C GLY A 813 -8.96 -5.37 -1.07
N SER A 814 -8.40 -6.29 -0.31
CA SER A 814 -7.51 -5.98 0.80
C SER A 814 -6.39 -7.00 0.91
N LEU A 815 -5.18 -6.53 1.21
CA LEU A 815 -3.97 -7.35 1.27
C LEU A 815 -3.28 -7.18 2.63
N ARG A 816 -3.12 -8.26 3.40
CA ARG A 816 -2.40 -8.25 4.69
C ARG A 816 -1.53 -9.49 4.82
N GLY A 817 -0.21 -9.33 4.85
CA GLY A 817 0.71 -10.38 5.29
C GLY A 817 0.51 -11.75 4.62
N GLY A 818 0.30 -11.76 3.30
CA GLY A 818 0.06 -12.98 2.52
C GLY A 818 -1.41 -13.37 2.33
N THR A 819 -2.35 -12.66 2.96
CA THR A 819 -3.79 -12.85 2.76
C THR A 819 -4.35 -11.79 1.83
N LEU A 820 -4.80 -12.22 0.66
CA LEU A 820 -5.52 -11.43 -0.33
C LEU A 820 -7.02 -11.74 -0.25
N LEU A 821 -7.81 -10.75 0.13
CA LEU A 821 -9.27 -10.84 0.14
C LEU A 821 -9.82 -10.02 -1.03
N LEU A 822 -10.74 -10.60 -1.80
CA LEU A 822 -11.32 -10.01 -3.01
C LEU A 822 -12.85 -9.99 -2.92
N GLY A 823 -13.44 -8.87 -3.34
CA GLY A 823 -14.87 -8.70 -3.52
C GLY A 823 -15.20 -8.38 -4.98
N THR A 824 -16.20 -9.04 -5.53
CA THR A 824 -16.74 -8.80 -6.87
C THR A 824 -18.24 -8.55 -6.79
N ALA A 825 -18.87 -8.23 -7.92
CA ALA A 825 -20.33 -8.09 -8.01
C ALA A 825 -21.10 -9.41 -7.89
N ALA A 826 -20.44 -10.54 -7.63
CA ALA A 826 -21.05 -11.86 -7.57
C ALA A 826 -20.59 -12.67 -6.35
N GLN A 827 -19.50 -12.28 -5.69
CA GLN A 827 -18.84 -13.13 -4.70
C GLN A 827 -17.78 -12.39 -3.88
N ALA A 828 -17.41 -13.00 -2.76
CA ALA A 828 -16.19 -12.71 -2.02
C ALA A 828 -15.31 -13.97 -1.96
N ALA A 829 -14.02 -13.83 -2.21
CA ALA A 829 -13.06 -14.93 -2.23
C ALA A 829 -11.76 -14.53 -1.55
N VAL A 830 -11.03 -15.51 -1.04
CA VAL A 830 -9.76 -15.32 -0.35
C VAL A 830 -8.68 -16.19 -0.96
N LEU A 831 -7.49 -15.61 -1.08
CA LEU A 831 -6.24 -16.29 -1.30
C LEU A 831 -5.36 -16.09 -0.08
N ILE A 832 -4.85 -17.19 0.47
CA ILE A 832 -3.92 -17.20 1.59
C ILE A 832 -2.69 -17.96 1.12
N ASP A 833 -1.53 -17.30 1.15
CA ASP A 833 -0.25 -17.98 0.91
C ASP A 833 0.02 -19.00 2.01
N ALA A 834 0.71 -20.10 1.69
CA ALA A 834 1.12 -21.05 2.72
C ALA A 834 2.08 -20.36 3.71
N LEU A 835 1.73 -20.29 5.00
CA LEU A 835 2.63 -19.74 6.02
C LEU A 835 3.54 -20.83 6.56
N GLY A 836 4.84 -20.54 6.66
CA GLY A 836 5.77 -21.39 7.39
C GLY A 836 5.31 -21.54 8.85
N GLY A 837 5.36 -22.74 9.44
CA GLY A 837 4.93 -22.91 10.84
C GLY A 837 5.67 -22.04 11.86
N LYS A 838 6.92 -21.69 11.55
CA LYS A 838 7.69 -20.70 12.31
C LYS A 838 7.12 -19.29 12.17
N GLU A 839 6.55 -18.90 11.03
CA GLU A 839 5.92 -17.60 10.76
C GLU A 839 4.50 -17.50 11.31
N ALA A 840 3.77 -18.61 11.36
CA ALA A 840 2.50 -18.73 12.07
C ALA A 840 2.69 -18.58 13.61
N ILE A 841 3.81 -19.11 14.14
CA ILE A 841 4.21 -18.98 15.56
C ILE A 841 4.94 -17.65 15.84
N LEU A 842 5.69 -17.08 14.87
CA LEU A 842 6.31 -15.74 14.90
C LEU A 842 5.30 -14.61 14.67
N ALA A 843 4.07 -14.78 15.15
CA ALA A 843 3.18 -13.66 15.40
C ALA A 843 3.74 -12.71 16.48
N GLY A 844 4.86 -13.01 17.13
CA GLY A 844 5.76 -11.96 17.63
C GLY A 844 6.65 -11.55 16.47
N GLY A 845 6.39 -10.37 15.86
CA GLY A 845 7.16 -9.86 14.72
C GLY A 845 8.68 -9.96 14.93
N PRO A 846 9.49 -9.83 13.86
CA PRO A 846 10.93 -9.99 13.96
C PRO A 846 11.46 -9.19 15.15
N ARG A 847 12.00 -9.90 16.16
CA ARG A 847 12.82 -9.25 17.19
C ARG A 847 13.92 -8.55 16.41
N PRO A 848 14.09 -7.22 16.54
CA PRO A 848 14.96 -6.47 15.65
C PRO A 848 16.37 -7.03 15.76
N VAL A 849 16.82 -7.71 14.71
CA VAL A 849 18.20 -8.12 14.52
C VAL A 849 18.76 -7.15 13.48
N GLY A 850 19.71 -6.31 13.88
CA GLY A 850 20.57 -5.59 12.94
C GLY A 850 20.14 -4.20 12.45
N GLY A 851 19.00 -3.65 12.90
CA GLY A 851 18.63 -2.24 12.63
C GLY A 851 18.35 -1.53 13.94
N GLY A 852 19.22 -0.60 14.34
CA GLY A 852 19.02 0.12 15.60
C GLY A 852 17.67 0.86 15.63
N PHE A 853 17.06 0.97 16.81
CA PHE A 853 15.81 1.70 17.02
C PHE A 853 16.06 3.01 17.76
N THR A 854 15.15 3.97 17.68
CA THR A 854 15.30 5.25 18.39
C THR A 854 14.41 5.28 19.63
N ALA A 855 15.01 5.49 20.81
CA ALA A 855 14.33 5.78 22.06
C ALA A 855 14.26 7.30 22.31
N ARG A 856 13.13 7.80 22.82
CA ARG A 856 12.91 9.24 23.04
C ARG A 856 12.24 9.52 24.39
N GLY A 857 12.42 10.73 24.90
CA GLY A 857 11.82 11.18 26.15
C GLY A 857 12.17 12.62 26.45
N VAL A 858 11.52 13.21 27.46
CA VAL A 858 11.75 14.61 27.86
C VAL A 858 11.90 14.66 29.36
N THR A 859 12.99 15.26 29.84
CA THR A 859 13.18 15.57 31.26
C THR A 859 12.82 17.04 31.49
N THR A 860 12.07 17.36 32.54
CA THR A 860 11.68 18.73 32.91
C THR A 860 12.47 19.29 34.09
N ASP A 861 13.23 18.45 34.78
CA ASP A 861 14.05 18.76 35.95
C ASP A 861 15.19 17.72 36.06
N ALA A 862 15.98 17.75 37.13
CA ALA A 862 17.08 16.80 37.41
C ALA A 862 16.64 15.36 37.77
N THR A 863 15.42 14.96 37.41
CA THR A 863 14.88 13.63 37.69
C THR A 863 15.29 12.64 36.60
N PRO A 864 15.78 11.44 36.94
CA PRO A 864 16.07 10.39 35.97
C PRO A 864 14.82 9.92 35.22
N LEU A 865 14.97 9.64 33.92
CA LEU A 865 13.94 9.11 33.04
C LEU A 865 14.51 7.95 32.21
N ASP A 866 13.81 6.82 32.20
CA ASP A 866 14.11 5.71 31.30
C ASP A 866 13.41 5.92 29.95
N LEU A 867 14.19 6.06 28.88
CA LEU A 867 13.69 6.24 27.53
C LEU A 867 13.09 4.93 27.00
N ALA A 868 12.00 5.05 26.25
CA ALA A 868 11.34 3.95 25.56
C ALA A 868 11.54 4.06 24.04
N PRO A 869 11.64 2.93 23.30
CA PRO A 869 11.44 1.55 23.75
C PRO A 869 12.67 0.93 24.46
N ARG A 870 12.44 -0.14 25.26
CA ARG A 870 13.49 -0.86 26.02
C ARG A 870 13.94 -2.14 25.29
N VAL A 871 15.16 -2.61 25.55
CA VAL A 871 15.70 -3.87 25.02
C VAL A 871 15.35 -5.01 25.97
N TYR A 872 14.55 -5.98 25.55
CA TYR A 872 14.28 -7.20 26.33
C TYR A 872 15.40 -8.23 26.18
N ILE A 873 15.78 -8.88 27.29
CA ILE A 873 16.79 -9.94 27.34
C ILE A 873 16.11 -11.25 27.78
N GLY A 874 16.02 -12.20 26.84
CA GLY A 874 15.50 -13.54 27.07
C GLY A 874 16.42 -14.39 27.94
N GLU A 875 15.89 -15.50 28.46
CA GLU A 875 16.71 -16.46 29.20
C GLU A 875 17.73 -17.14 28.29
N ARG A 876 18.95 -17.33 28.81
CA ARG A 876 20.14 -17.80 28.07
C ARG A 876 20.56 -16.90 26.90
N GLU A 877 20.11 -15.65 26.88
CA GLU A 877 20.45 -14.67 25.85
C GLU A 877 21.62 -13.79 26.31
N THR A 878 22.60 -13.56 25.43
CA THR A 878 23.64 -12.53 25.59
C THR A 878 23.50 -11.51 24.48
N VAL A 879 23.49 -10.23 24.84
CA VAL A 879 23.21 -9.11 23.94
C VAL A 879 24.22 -7.98 24.16
N LEU A 880 24.79 -7.47 23.08
CA LEU A 880 25.55 -6.24 23.06
C LEU A 880 24.64 -5.08 22.65
N VAL A 881 24.60 -4.03 23.46
CA VAL A 881 23.82 -2.81 23.25
C VAL A 881 24.77 -1.63 23.10
N GLU A 882 24.68 -0.92 21.98
CA GLU A 882 25.42 0.32 21.72
C GLU A 882 24.43 1.46 21.46
N VAL A 883 24.61 2.60 22.12
CA VAL A 883 23.65 3.71 22.09
C VAL A 883 24.35 5.03 21.86
N ARG A 884 23.83 5.82 20.91
CA ARG A 884 24.19 7.23 20.72
C ARG A 884 23.03 8.12 21.17
N ILE A 885 23.25 8.96 22.16
CA ILE A 885 22.24 9.75 22.87
C ILE A 885 22.49 11.22 22.60
N VAL A 886 21.44 11.96 22.26
CA VAL A 886 21.47 13.41 22.04
C VAL A 886 20.39 14.07 22.89
N GLY A 887 20.79 15.05 23.70
CA GLY A 887 19.90 15.92 24.48
C GLY A 887 19.90 17.34 23.91
N ARG A 888 18.72 17.92 23.70
CA ARG A 888 18.54 19.30 23.25
C ARG A 888 17.73 20.09 24.28
N VAL A 889 18.35 21.14 24.85
CA VAL A 889 17.68 22.07 25.77
C VAL A 889 16.62 22.86 25.01
N TYR A 890 15.40 22.91 25.53
CA TYR A 890 14.30 23.64 24.92
C TYR A 890 14.58 25.15 24.96
N GLY A 891 14.60 25.80 23.79
CA GLY A 891 14.96 27.23 23.66
C GLY A 891 16.47 27.54 23.69
N GLY A 892 17.32 26.51 23.83
CA GLY A 892 18.78 26.65 23.85
C GLY A 892 19.42 26.77 22.46
N VAL A 893 20.61 27.35 22.41
CA VAL A 893 21.47 27.40 21.21
C VAL A 893 22.18 26.05 20.98
N ASP A 894 22.67 25.77 19.77
CA ASP A 894 23.27 24.45 19.43
C ASP A 894 24.54 24.14 20.25
N THR A 895 25.17 25.15 20.85
CA THR A 895 26.30 24.97 21.80
C THR A 895 25.89 24.36 23.14
N GLU A 896 24.59 24.30 23.46
CA GLU A 896 24.06 23.60 24.65
C GLU A 896 23.60 22.16 24.35
N ARG A 897 23.96 21.62 23.18
CA ARG A 897 23.64 20.24 22.81
C ARG A 897 24.46 19.25 23.63
N LEU A 898 23.77 18.26 24.20
CA LEU A 898 24.36 17.18 24.98
C LEU A 898 24.51 15.95 24.09
N VAL A 899 25.69 15.31 24.07
CA VAL A 899 25.92 14.08 23.29
C VAL A 899 26.67 13.06 24.13
N TYR A 900 26.12 11.85 24.19
CA TYR A 900 26.71 10.70 24.89
C TYR A 900 26.74 9.47 23.99
N VAL A 901 27.74 8.60 24.19
CA VAL A 901 27.74 7.27 23.57
C VAL A 901 28.06 6.23 24.64
N ARG A 902 27.21 5.20 24.72
CA ARG A 902 27.30 4.13 25.73
C ARG A 902 27.27 2.76 25.06
N LYS A 903 28.03 1.81 25.59
CA LYS A 903 28.07 0.42 25.11
C LYS A 903 28.09 -0.55 26.28
N ALA A 904 27.30 -1.61 26.22
CA ALA A 904 27.25 -2.63 27.27
C ALA A 904 26.94 -4.01 26.70
N THR A 905 27.56 -5.05 27.28
CA THR A 905 27.15 -6.43 27.07
C THR A 905 26.31 -6.89 28.25
N VAL A 906 25.12 -7.40 27.98
CA VAL A 906 24.14 -7.83 28.98
C VAL A 906 23.72 -9.26 28.68
N TYR A 907 23.52 -10.06 29.72
CA TYR A 907 23.14 -11.46 29.57
C TYR A 907 22.10 -11.83 30.64
N ARG A 908 21.44 -12.97 30.44
CA ARG A 908 20.53 -13.52 31.43
C ARG A 908 20.66 -15.04 31.45
N ASP A 909 21.01 -15.60 32.61
CA ASP A 909 21.07 -17.05 32.80
C ASP A 909 19.66 -17.66 32.88
N ALA A 910 19.56 -18.97 32.70
CA ALA A 910 18.29 -19.71 32.81
C ALA A 910 17.69 -19.54 34.23
N GLY A 911 16.44 -19.09 34.32
CA GLY A 911 15.80 -18.76 35.61
C GLY A 911 16.45 -17.60 36.38
N GLY A 912 17.44 -16.92 35.80
CA GLY A 912 18.15 -15.78 36.40
C GLY A 912 17.54 -14.41 36.03
N ALA A 913 18.07 -13.35 36.61
CA ALA A 913 17.75 -11.97 36.24
C ALA A 913 18.73 -11.42 35.19
N VAL A 914 18.31 -10.42 34.41
CA VAL A 914 19.19 -9.70 33.49
C VAL A 914 20.37 -9.11 34.25
N THR A 915 21.58 -9.38 33.76
CA THR A 915 22.85 -9.06 34.40
C THR A 915 23.79 -8.39 33.41
N LEU A 916 24.58 -7.43 33.88
CA LEU A 916 25.60 -6.76 33.09
C LEU A 916 26.88 -7.61 33.07
N GLN A 917 27.46 -7.86 31.90
CA GLN A 917 28.78 -8.45 31.78
C GLN A 917 29.84 -7.35 31.84
N GLY A 918 30.39 -7.12 33.03
CA GLY A 918 31.34 -6.04 33.29
C GLY A 918 30.65 -4.72 33.64
N SER A 919 31.04 -3.62 32.98
CA SER A 919 30.49 -2.27 33.20
C SER A 919 30.02 -1.64 31.89
N VAL A 920 29.14 -0.63 31.99
CA VAL A 920 28.79 0.20 30.83
C VAL A 920 30.03 1.00 30.41
N GLN A 921 30.37 0.95 29.12
CA GLN A 921 31.50 1.63 28.53
C GLN A 921 31.06 2.97 27.93
N THR A 922 31.81 4.02 28.20
CA THR A 922 31.70 5.31 27.49
C THR A 922 32.55 5.26 26.23
N ILE A 923 31.96 5.60 25.08
CA ILE A 923 32.65 5.57 23.79
C ILE A 923 32.92 7.01 23.33
N GLY A 924 34.19 7.41 23.32
CA GLY A 924 34.58 8.80 23.03
C GLY A 924 34.37 9.73 24.22
N THR A 925 34.41 11.05 23.96
CA THR A 925 34.22 12.08 24.99
C THR A 925 32.79 12.58 24.94
N ASP A 926 32.11 12.60 26.08
CA ASP A 926 30.78 13.20 26.18
C ASP A 926 30.87 14.71 25.93
N THR A 927 29.98 15.23 25.09
CA THR A 927 29.86 16.67 24.85
C THR A 927 28.77 17.20 25.76
N GLU A 928 29.17 17.74 26.92
CA GLU A 928 28.29 18.41 27.87
C GLU A 928 28.95 19.69 28.40
N VAL A 929 28.17 20.78 28.50
CA VAL A 929 28.61 22.07 29.07
C VAL A 929 27.97 22.35 30.43
N THR A 930 27.00 21.54 30.87
CA THR A 930 26.13 21.79 32.03
C THR A 930 26.53 21.07 33.33
N SER A 931 27.55 20.19 33.28
CA SER A 931 28.15 19.43 34.41
C SER A 931 27.19 18.65 35.33
N THR A 932 25.92 18.52 34.98
CA THR A 932 24.86 17.99 35.87
C THR A 932 23.86 17.09 35.17
N ALA A 933 23.86 17.03 33.83
CA ALA A 933 23.12 16.01 33.10
C ALA A 933 23.90 14.70 33.12
N ASP A 934 23.20 13.58 32.93
CA ASP A 934 23.84 12.28 32.77
C ASP A 934 23.02 11.42 31.81
N ALA A 935 23.68 10.47 31.14
CA ALA A 935 23.04 9.48 30.31
C ALA A 935 23.79 8.15 30.41
N ASN A 936 23.07 7.09 30.77
CA ASN A 936 23.64 5.76 30.98
C ASN A 936 22.68 4.64 30.55
N LEU A 937 23.16 3.39 30.55
CA LEU A 937 22.32 2.21 30.36
C LEU A 937 21.90 1.66 31.73
N GLN A 938 20.59 1.45 31.90
CA GLN A 938 19.99 0.94 33.12
C GLN A 938 19.40 -0.45 32.88
N LEU A 939 19.70 -1.39 33.79
CA LEU A 939 19.04 -2.69 33.83
C LEU A 939 17.80 -2.62 34.74
N ASP A 940 16.73 -3.28 34.31
CA ASP A 940 15.51 -3.50 35.07
C ASP A 940 15.29 -5.00 35.22
N THR A 941 15.56 -5.51 36.41
CA THR A 941 15.46 -6.94 36.76
C THR A 941 14.02 -7.40 36.96
N ILE A 942 13.04 -6.50 37.00
CA ILE A 942 11.61 -6.86 37.10
C ILE A 942 11.07 -7.10 35.68
N SER A 943 11.33 -6.16 34.76
CA SER A 943 10.90 -6.28 33.37
C SER A 943 11.86 -7.09 32.48
N GLN A 944 13.03 -7.47 33.01
CA GLN A 944 14.10 -8.17 32.28
C GLN A 944 14.56 -7.39 31.04
N THR A 945 14.71 -6.08 31.20
CA THR A 945 15.07 -5.17 30.11
C THR A 945 16.29 -4.32 30.41
N VAL A 946 16.87 -3.77 29.36
CA VAL A 946 17.87 -2.69 29.38
C VAL A 946 17.27 -1.46 28.70
N SER A 947 17.36 -0.31 29.36
CA SER A 947 16.89 0.98 28.85
C SER A 947 17.99 2.03 28.88
N VAL A 948 17.80 3.09 28.10
CA VAL A 948 18.64 4.28 28.18
C VAL A 948 18.06 5.17 29.27
N ARG A 949 18.80 5.37 30.37
CA ARG A 949 18.43 6.28 31.45
C ARG A 949 19.10 7.62 31.22
N VAL A 950 18.32 8.69 31.19
CA VAL A 950 18.81 10.07 31.08
C VAL A 950 18.38 10.87 32.29
N THR A 951 19.25 11.75 32.77
CA THR A 951 18.98 12.67 33.89
C THR A 951 19.07 14.10 33.36
N GLY A 952 18.02 14.88 33.59
CA GLY A 952 17.96 16.28 33.17
C GLY A 952 18.82 17.21 34.02
N VAL A 953 18.69 18.51 33.76
CA VAL A 953 19.34 19.57 34.57
C VAL A 953 18.26 20.33 35.32
N SER A 954 18.54 20.73 36.56
CA SER A 954 17.53 21.40 37.37
C SER A 954 17.05 22.70 36.72
N GLY A 955 15.72 22.88 36.67
CA GLY A 955 15.08 24.03 36.04
C GLY A 955 15.17 24.08 34.50
N LYS A 956 15.71 23.05 33.83
CA LYS A 956 15.78 22.98 32.36
C LYS A 956 14.91 21.84 31.80
N ARG A 957 14.21 22.14 30.71
CA ARG A 957 13.52 21.12 29.89
C ARG A 957 14.44 20.63 28.77
N ILE A 958 14.72 19.33 28.73
CA ILE A 958 15.63 18.71 27.75
C ILE A 958 14.88 17.62 26.98
N SER A 959 14.91 17.69 25.65
CA SER A 959 14.41 16.65 24.76
C SER A 959 15.52 15.68 24.41
N TRP A 960 15.31 14.39 24.69
CA TRP A 960 16.29 13.33 24.52
C TRP A 960 15.92 12.41 23.36
N SER A 961 16.91 12.05 22.56
CA SER A 961 16.79 11.05 21.49
C SER A 961 18.03 10.14 21.50
N ALA A 962 17.82 8.84 21.55
CA ALA A 962 18.86 7.83 21.61
C ALA A 962 18.69 6.81 20.49
N VAL A 963 19.70 6.62 19.65
CA VAL A 963 19.73 5.55 18.65
C VAL A 963 20.41 4.35 19.28
N VAL A 964 19.66 3.26 19.47
CA VAL A 964 20.08 2.02 20.15
C VAL A 964 20.31 0.94 19.10
N ALA A 965 21.56 0.51 18.92
CA ALA A 965 21.94 -0.66 18.15
C ALA A 965 22.03 -1.89 19.06
N VAL A 966 21.47 -3.02 18.62
CA VAL A 966 21.42 -4.27 19.38
C VAL A 966 22.02 -5.39 18.55
N THR A 967 23.03 -6.05 19.11
CA THR A 967 23.67 -7.24 18.54
C THR A 967 23.48 -8.40 19.51
N ARG A 968 22.67 -9.40 19.12
CA ARG A 968 22.49 -10.61 19.92
C ARG A 968 23.63 -11.59 19.63
N ILE A 969 24.35 -11.99 20.67
CA ILE A 969 25.57 -12.81 20.59
C ILE A 969 25.25 -14.31 20.73
N SER A 970 24.22 -14.68 21.49
CA SER A 970 23.77 -16.07 21.62
C SER A 970 22.24 -16.17 21.54
N GLU A 971 21.74 -16.98 20.59
CA GLU A 971 20.35 -17.47 20.57
C GLU A 971 20.35 -18.94 21.05
N GLU A 972 19.19 -19.42 21.48
CA GLU A 972 18.93 -20.75 22.08
C GLU A 972 19.51 -21.95 21.28
N ALA A 973 19.86 -21.76 20.01
CA ALA A 973 20.48 -22.77 19.15
C ALA A 973 21.97 -23.06 19.44
N THR A 974 22.70 -22.19 20.14
CA THR A 974 24.18 -22.34 20.31
C THR A 974 24.59 -23.12 21.57
N TYR A 975 23.66 -23.36 22.51
CA TYR A 975 23.93 -24.12 23.75
C TYR A 975 23.54 -25.61 23.67
N VAL A 976 23.17 -26.10 22.50
CA VAL A 976 22.86 -27.52 22.25
C VAL A 976 24.05 -28.26 21.59
N ALA A 977 25.27 -27.72 21.70
CA ALA A 977 26.50 -28.39 21.32
C ALA A 977 27.16 -29.06 22.54
#